data_AF-A0A1V2IHG9-F1
#
_entry.id   AF-A0A1V2IHG9-F1
#
_cell.length_a   1.000
_cell.length_b   1.000
_cell.length_c   1.000
_cell.angle_alpha   90.00
_cell.angle_beta   90.00
_cell.angle_gamma   90.00
#
_symmetry.space_group_name_H-M   'P 1'
#
loop_
_entity.id
_entity.type
_entity.pdbx_description
1 polymer ?
#
loop_
_entity_poly.entity_id
_entity_poly.type
_entity_poly.pdbx_seq_one_letter_code
_entity_poly.pdbx_strand_id
1 'polypeptide(L)'
;MTEPHDTTTHPAGDLTFELVLHMDSDWHCGTGLGVPGGVNKLVNTDHDGLPFVPGKTLTGVWRDACELAAAALDGSPAPLPDATAPADAAGTAGTTGGWHAWVEFLFGSQPALSVGDAPAGERPRPAALSVRPARYPAELAAALRPDSRRALRDATTFVRPGVKIDPDTGRVAEKFLRFEQMARCGVQLTARATLAGWSAPRPDEAGHGAGRAAGLDDDGRWAATAVLLLGARLVESIGGKRRRGSGRCRLDVTQVTRVEPAAAEASAPAPVPALPTLEDVAAWLRARGGVAPPVPAVPEETAASPAPRRPDRSDWESIALRIHLDTPLIAQERTIGNAVRSLDFVPGSVLLPGVLRRLATADGAARGAAGGWDPDALARVGDLVVTNATVDVAGERGRPLPRTWLHPKDDETAAVNRLVETPSEAGAAPRAYKGTYVGASPVDHVGTAPVSAAPPEPGTAPVPGPASEPTAAPTADEPNPPAITIRKRHLTIHTHNVIDDRRQRPTADVVGLYTYEALAAGSMLRAEVRVRAGLLPAGAQAALAGAWALGRSAKDDYGQVTVAVEGPPAPWTSPPTATTSPAATTSPTATASPVTATPPASPAPDARASGADTGQDGTITVWLLSDVLIRDRRLRPSTDPREFADQLGAGLGVRLELQEAAASEWLINRATAVRRAESWQRSWGLPRPTLLGLTAGSVLTFTVRGRLSRERLDQVLAAGIGERTAEGFGQIAVDDPLLRARPGRLRTYPPPGGDHEMPLVTEQDQAAYATALVIEREAWRAHIRRASAAIAATPEGRQEALGLTATGGDAAERVNPTQLGGLRAVLSRLEEDDEIDYWLDRLAENWSGPACQRAYRRIRPLLRDRSRVWVLLGLGPGGDSDTAHEDAAHGLTITDNGAQRLRDDTGLWAEAVRTLVTSCLSAHHRAVAGADAPGSTDDQVHDDRIHDEVRV
;
A
#
# COMPACT_ATOMS: atom_id res chain seq x y z
N MET A 1 7.07 -1.25 23.12
CA MET A 1 7.11 0.00 22.33
C MET A 1 5.68 0.36 22.02
N THR A 2 5.25 1.51 22.51
CA THR A 2 3.87 2.03 22.48
C THR A 2 3.28 2.00 21.08
N GLU A 3 2.04 1.53 20.96
CA GLU A 3 1.27 1.49 19.72
C GLU A 3 1.28 2.85 19.00
N PRO A 4 1.26 2.88 17.65
CA PRO A 4 1.00 4.12 16.94
C PRO A 4 -0.49 4.43 17.09
N HIS A 5 -0.85 5.19 18.12
CA HIS A 5 -2.14 5.87 18.15
C HIS A 5 -2.25 6.72 16.87
N ASP A 6 -3.28 6.46 16.07
CA ASP A 6 -3.66 7.22 14.87
C ASP A 6 -4.16 8.62 15.29
N THR A 7 -3.24 9.45 15.77
CA THR A 7 -3.49 10.88 16.01
C THR A 7 -3.42 11.59 14.66
N THR A 8 -4.47 11.42 13.85
CA THR A 8 -4.63 12.19 12.62
C THR A 8 -4.94 13.65 13.00
N THR A 9 -3.94 14.53 12.96
CA THR A 9 -4.13 15.98 13.15
C THR A 9 -4.45 16.60 11.79
N HIS A 10 -5.74 16.81 11.51
CA HIS A 10 -6.22 17.53 10.33
C HIS A 10 -5.96 19.04 10.49
N PRO A 11 -5.78 19.80 9.39
CA PRO A 11 -5.65 21.26 9.48
C PRO A 11 -6.87 21.85 10.20
N ALA A 12 -6.64 22.81 11.10
CA ALA A 12 -7.71 23.48 11.83
C ALA A 12 -8.70 24.12 10.83
N GLY A 13 -9.94 23.62 10.80
CA GLY A 13 -11.02 24.18 9.96
C GLY A 13 -11.76 23.21 9.03
N ASP A 14 -11.32 21.96 8.86
CA ASP A 14 -12.01 20.97 8.00
C ASP A 14 -12.96 20.06 8.81
N LEU A 15 -14.03 19.58 8.19
CA LEU A 15 -14.92 18.57 8.79
C LEU A 15 -14.53 17.18 8.29
N THR A 16 -14.30 16.25 9.22
CA THR A 16 -14.08 14.84 8.91
C THR A 16 -15.21 13.99 9.46
N PHE A 17 -15.70 13.05 8.67
CA PHE A 17 -16.77 12.14 9.02
C PHE A 17 -16.57 10.77 8.36
N GLU A 18 -17.32 9.76 8.78
CA GLU A 18 -17.24 8.40 8.28
C GLU A 18 -18.45 8.04 7.42
N LEU A 19 -18.17 7.30 6.36
CA LEU A 19 -19.13 6.68 5.48
C LEU A 19 -19.14 5.18 5.80
N VAL A 20 -20.32 4.65 6.09
CA VAL A 20 -20.52 3.24 6.39
C VAL A 20 -21.31 2.62 5.26
N LEU A 21 -20.68 1.71 4.52
CA LEU A 21 -21.26 0.99 3.40
C LEU A 21 -21.64 -0.43 3.83
N HIS A 22 -22.94 -0.70 3.91
CA HIS A 22 -23.49 -2.02 4.21
C HIS A 22 -23.72 -2.79 2.91
N MET A 23 -23.13 -3.98 2.79
CA MET A 23 -23.26 -4.81 1.59
C MET A 23 -24.35 -5.87 1.76
N ASP A 24 -25.55 -5.60 1.24
CA ASP A 24 -26.71 -6.49 1.36
C ASP A 24 -26.68 -7.67 0.39
N SER A 25 -25.91 -7.58 -0.71
CA SER A 25 -25.71 -8.68 -1.65
C SER A 25 -24.28 -8.78 -2.17
N ASP A 26 -23.93 -9.96 -2.72
CA ASP A 26 -22.58 -10.21 -3.21
C ASP A 26 -22.22 -9.17 -4.27
N TRP A 27 -20.99 -8.67 -4.20
CA TRP A 27 -20.59 -7.48 -4.93
C TRP A 27 -19.29 -7.67 -5.69
N HIS A 28 -19.04 -6.77 -6.63
CA HIS A 28 -17.84 -6.80 -7.46
C HIS A 28 -17.45 -5.38 -7.89
N CYS A 29 -16.27 -4.96 -7.48
CA CYS A 29 -15.58 -3.79 -8.01
C CYS A 29 -14.23 -4.27 -8.56
N GLY A 30 -14.07 -4.29 -9.88
CA GLY A 30 -12.84 -4.77 -10.50
C GLY A 30 -12.87 -4.65 -12.02
N THR A 31 -11.69 -4.70 -12.64
CA THR A 31 -11.56 -4.66 -14.10
C THR A 31 -11.37 -6.07 -14.66
N GLY A 32 -12.15 -6.44 -15.67
CA GLY A 32 -12.04 -7.73 -16.33
C GLY A 32 -10.79 -7.80 -17.20
N LEU A 33 -9.68 -8.28 -16.64
CA LEU A 33 -8.48 -8.60 -17.42
C LEU A 33 -7.99 -10.04 -17.29
N GLY A 34 -8.54 -10.87 -16.39
CA GLY A 34 -8.22 -12.30 -16.27
C GLY A 34 -6.73 -12.63 -16.06
N VAL A 35 -6.39 -13.24 -14.93
CA VAL A 35 -5.05 -13.81 -14.67
C VAL A 35 -5.12 -15.34 -14.89
N PRO A 36 -4.01 -16.04 -15.24
CA PRO A 36 -4.04 -17.46 -15.62
C PRO A 36 -4.67 -18.34 -14.54
N GLY A 37 -5.58 -19.25 -14.94
CA GLY A 37 -6.38 -20.08 -14.02
C GLY A 37 -7.89 -20.08 -14.32
N GLY A 38 -8.35 -19.34 -15.32
CA GLY A 38 -9.73 -19.46 -15.85
C GLY A 38 -10.77 -18.51 -15.27
N VAL A 39 -10.39 -17.55 -14.41
CA VAL A 39 -11.31 -16.51 -13.89
C VAL A 39 -11.28 -15.27 -14.78
N ASN A 40 -12.44 -14.88 -15.34
CA ASN A 40 -12.56 -13.77 -16.29
C ASN A 40 -12.54 -12.38 -15.63
N LYS A 41 -12.96 -12.27 -14.36
CA LYS A 41 -12.98 -11.00 -13.62
C LYS A 41 -12.61 -11.21 -12.15
N LEU A 42 -11.66 -10.42 -11.66
CA LEU A 42 -11.22 -10.41 -10.27
C LEU A 42 -11.76 -9.19 -9.54
N VAL A 43 -11.99 -9.32 -8.23
CA VAL A 43 -12.34 -8.19 -7.36
C VAL A 43 -11.06 -7.42 -7.03
N ASN A 44 -11.15 -6.10 -6.90
CA ASN A 44 -10.08 -5.26 -6.40
C ASN A 44 -9.82 -5.60 -4.93
N THR A 45 -8.57 -5.96 -4.62
CA THR A 45 -8.09 -6.17 -3.26
C THR A 45 -7.14 -5.07 -2.85
N ASP A 46 -7.06 -4.81 -1.56
CA ASP A 46 -6.15 -3.85 -0.98
C ASP A 46 -4.82 -4.47 -0.55
N HIS A 47 -4.02 -3.69 0.18
CA HIS A 47 -2.69 -4.11 0.63
C HIS A 47 -2.71 -5.27 1.64
N ASP A 48 -3.82 -5.47 2.37
CA ASP A 48 -4.03 -6.62 3.24
C ASP A 48 -4.63 -7.82 2.46
N GLY A 49 -4.81 -7.69 1.14
CA GLY A 49 -5.42 -8.70 0.28
C GLY A 49 -6.94 -8.78 0.41
N LEU A 50 -7.59 -7.80 1.07
CA LEU A 50 -9.02 -7.81 1.33
C LEU A 50 -9.79 -7.05 0.23
N PRO A 51 -10.98 -7.50 -0.18
CA PRO A 51 -11.83 -6.76 -1.11
C PRO A 51 -12.14 -5.37 -0.59
N PHE A 52 -12.04 -4.35 -1.45
CA PHE A 52 -12.40 -2.98 -1.07
C PHE A 52 -13.17 -2.28 -2.18
N VAL A 53 -13.86 -1.19 -1.82
CA VAL A 53 -14.53 -0.32 -2.77
C VAL A 53 -13.65 0.91 -3.00
N PRO A 54 -13.21 1.17 -4.25
CA PRO A 54 -12.46 2.38 -4.57
C PRO A 54 -13.24 3.64 -4.18
N GLY A 55 -12.57 4.61 -3.56
CA GLY A 55 -13.10 5.92 -3.22
C GLY A 55 -13.62 6.65 -4.45
N LYS A 56 -13.02 6.45 -5.63
CA LYS A 56 -13.59 6.92 -6.90
C LYS A 56 -14.97 6.34 -7.19
N THR A 57 -15.12 5.02 -7.03
CA THR A 57 -16.39 4.33 -7.27
C THR A 57 -17.44 4.80 -6.27
N LEU A 58 -17.07 4.92 -5.00
CA LEU A 58 -17.94 5.44 -3.96
C LEU A 58 -18.34 6.90 -4.21
N THR A 59 -17.37 7.75 -4.57
CA THR A 59 -17.61 9.16 -4.92
C THR A 59 -18.55 9.28 -6.11
N GLY A 60 -18.36 8.47 -7.15
CA GLY A 60 -19.21 8.47 -8.34
C GLY A 60 -20.65 8.06 -8.01
N VAL A 61 -20.84 6.93 -7.33
CA VAL A 61 -22.18 6.46 -6.94
C VAL A 61 -22.87 7.44 -6.00
N TRP A 62 -22.13 8.02 -5.06
CA TRP A 62 -22.69 9.00 -4.14
C TRP A 62 -23.03 10.32 -4.83
N ARG A 63 -22.19 10.76 -5.78
CA ARG A 63 -22.50 11.92 -6.64
C ARG A 63 -23.76 11.69 -7.47
N ASP A 64 -23.88 10.55 -8.17
CA ASP A 64 -25.09 10.22 -8.94
C ASP A 64 -26.36 10.34 -8.06
N ALA A 65 -26.28 9.85 -6.83
CA ALA A 65 -27.37 9.94 -5.86
C ALA A 65 -27.62 11.38 -5.37
N CYS A 66 -26.56 12.18 -5.16
CA CYS A 66 -26.66 13.60 -4.85
C CYS A 66 -27.26 14.41 -6.02
N GLU A 67 -27.00 14.03 -7.28
CA GLU A 67 -27.60 14.66 -8.47
C GLU A 67 -29.11 14.36 -8.52
N LEU A 68 -29.53 13.13 -8.19
CA LEU A 68 -30.95 12.80 -8.03
C LEU A 68 -31.62 13.61 -6.91
N ALA A 69 -30.94 13.76 -5.76
CA ALA A 69 -31.42 14.59 -4.66
C ALA A 69 -31.54 16.06 -5.09
N ALA A 70 -30.54 16.61 -5.76
CA ALA A 70 -30.55 17.98 -6.27
C ALA A 70 -31.67 18.20 -7.28
N ALA A 71 -31.92 17.26 -8.20
CA ALA A 71 -33.03 17.32 -9.15
C ALA A 71 -34.40 17.33 -8.46
N ALA A 72 -34.55 16.59 -7.36
CA ALA A 72 -35.77 16.63 -6.56
C ALA A 72 -35.94 17.98 -5.83
N LEU A 73 -34.84 18.53 -5.29
CA LEU A 73 -34.85 19.80 -4.55
C LEU A 73 -35.00 21.05 -5.43
N ASP A 74 -34.41 21.04 -6.63
CA ASP A 74 -34.57 22.09 -7.64
C ASP A 74 -35.97 22.05 -8.29
N GLY A 75 -36.74 20.97 -8.07
CA GLY A 75 -38.04 20.74 -8.69
C GLY A 75 -37.89 20.34 -10.16
N SER A 76 -37.67 19.06 -10.43
CA SER A 76 -37.61 18.57 -11.83
C SER A 76 -38.96 18.76 -12.54
N PRO A 77 -38.99 19.21 -13.82
CA PRO A 77 -40.23 19.25 -14.60
C PRO A 77 -40.78 17.82 -14.77
N ALA A 78 -42.10 17.70 -14.69
CA ALA A 78 -42.84 16.45 -14.90
C ALA A 78 -42.53 15.82 -16.30
N PRO A 79 -42.89 14.54 -16.53
CA PRO A 79 -42.15 13.57 -17.35
C PRO A 79 -42.11 13.88 -18.85
N LEU A 80 -41.03 13.38 -19.48
CA LEU A 80 -40.74 13.17 -20.92
C LEU A 80 -41.72 13.82 -21.92
N PRO A 81 -41.26 14.74 -22.81
CA PRO A 81 -42.09 15.19 -23.91
C PRO A 81 -42.49 14.00 -24.78
N ASP A 82 -43.79 13.91 -25.05
CA ASP A 82 -44.34 13.08 -26.11
C ASP A 82 -43.52 13.33 -27.39
N ALA A 83 -43.12 12.26 -28.08
CA ALA A 83 -42.17 12.27 -29.20
C ALA A 83 -42.70 12.93 -30.48
N THR A 84 -43.68 13.83 -30.35
CA THR A 84 -44.45 14.43 -31.44
C THR A 84 -44.53 15.97 -31.37
N ALA A 85 -43.88 16.62 -30.40
CA ALA A 85 -43.83 18.09 -30.36
C ALA A 85 -42.69 18.67 -31.24
N PRO A 86 -42.95 19.72 -32.04
CA PRO A 86 -41.98 20.28 -32.98
C PRO A 86 -40.84 21.07 -32.30
N ALA A 87 -39.69 21.07 -32.97
CA ALA A 87 -38.37 21.46 -32.48
C ALA A 87 -38.09 22.99 -32.54
N ASP A 88 -38.98 23.80 -31.99
CA ASP A 88 -38.90 25.26 -32.07
C ASP A 88 -39.12 25.92 -30.71
N ALA A 89 -38.21 25.60 -29.79
CA ALA A 89 -37.92 26.38 -28.58
C ALA A 89 -36.42 26.33 -28.24
N ALA A 90 -35.56 26.61 -29.22
CA ALA A 90 -34.15 26.86 -28.99
C ALA A 90 -33.99 28.28 -28.41
N GLY A 91 -33.95 28.41 -27.09
CA GLY A 91 -33.81 29.72 -26.44
C GLY A 91 -33.57 29.76 -24.93
N THR A 92 -33.43 28.63 -24.23
CA THR A 92 -33.00 28.61 -22.82
C THR A 92 -31.88 27.59 -22.65
N ALA A 93 -30.64 28.04 -22.86
CA ALA A 93 -29.47 27.33 -22.39
C ALA A 93 -29.62 27.15 -20.86
N GLY A 94 -29.64 25.90 -20.41
CA GLY A 94 -30.05 25.49 -19.09
C GLY A 94 -29.31 26.20 -17.96
N THR A 95 -30.04 26.97 -17.16
CA THR A 95 -29.58 27.32 -15.81
C THR A 95 -29.69 26.07 -14.95
N THR A 96 -28.57 25.41 -14.69
CA THR A 96 -28.46 24.39 -13.62
C THR A 96 -29.04 24.98 -12.33
N GLY A 97 -29.99 24.29 -11.72
CA GLY A 97 -30.64 24.75 -10.49
C GLY A 97 -29.64 24.97 -9.35
N GLY A 98 -30.04 25.76 -8.35
CA GLY A 98 -29.14 26.17 -7.26
C GLY A 98 -28.58 24.99 -6.46
N TRP A 99 -29.29 23.87 -6.37
CA TRP A 99 -28.80 22.65 -5.70
C TRP A 99 -27.79 21.87 -6.53
N HIS A 100 -27.90 21.86 -7.86
CA HIS A 100 -26.87 21.27 -8.73
C HIS A 100 -25.52 22.00 -8.62
N ALA A 101 -25.54 23.32 -8.41
CA ALA A 101 -24.33 24.09 -8.20
C ALA A 101 -23.60 23.72 -6.89
N TRP A 102 -24.34 23.26 -5.86
CA TRP A 102 -23.77 22.68 -4.65
C TRP A 102 -23.18 21.28 -4.87
N VAL A 103 -23.79 20.44 -5.72
CA VAL A 103 -23.19 19.16 -6.13
C VAL A 103 -21.87 19.40 -6.85
N GLU A 104 -21.79 20.40 -7.74
CA GLU A 104 -20.55 20.75 -8.41
C GLU A 104 -19.49 21.30 -7.44
N PHE A 105 -19.87 22.12 -6.46
CA PHE A 105 -18.95 22.58 -5.40
C PHE A 105 -18.37 21.41 -4.59
N LEU A 106 -19.22 20.48 -4.16
CA LEU A 106 -18.81 19.34 -3.35
C LEU A 106 -17.94 18.37 -4.14
N PHE A 107 -18.36 17.98 -5.35
CA PHE A 107 -17.75 16.89 -6.12
C PHE A 107 -16.84 17.35 -7.28
N GLY A 108 -16.73 18.65 -7.53
CA GLY A 108 -15.93 19.25 -8.60
C GLY A 108 -16.58 19.18 -9.99
N SER A 109 -15.99 19.85 -10.98
CA SER A 109 -16.49 19.86 -12.37
C SER A 109 -16.15 18.56 -13.13
N GLN A 110 -17.01 18.14 -14.07
CA GLN A 110 -16.81 16.95 -14.93
C GLN A 110 -16.62 17.30 -16.43
N PRO A 111 -15.51 17.95 -16.81
CA PRO A 111 -15.31 18.42 -18.19
C PRO A 111 -15.25 17.31 -19.25
N ALA A 112 -15.06 16.03 -18.85
CA ALA A 112 -15.03 14.89 -19.77
C ALA A 112 -16.42 14.38 -20.19
N LEU A 113 -17.49 14.77 -19.47
CA LEU A 113 -18.88 14.36 -19.74
C LEU A 113 -19.72 15.49 -20.35
N SER A 114 -19.18 16.72 -20.40
CA SER A 114 -19.78 17.86 -21.07
C SER A 114 -19.78 17.65 -22.58
N VAL A 115 -20.89 17.17 -23.14
CA VAL A 115 -21.09 17.09 -24.59
C VAL A 115 -21.45 18.49 -25.11
N GLY A 116 -20.44 19.20 -25.58
CA GLY A 116 -20.55 20.56 -26.10
C GLY A 116 -19.36 21.40 -25.66
N ASP A 117 -18.84 22.25 -26.55
CA ASP A 117 -17.70 23.12 -26.29
C ASP A 117 -17.87 23.89 -24.97
N ALA A 118 -17.27 23.37 -23.89
CA ALA A 118 -17.02 24.19 -22.71
C ALA A 118 -16.19 25.39 -23.21
N PRO A 119 -16.60 26.65 -22.92
CA PRO A 119 -15.90 27.81 -23.43
C PRO A 119 -14.41 27.68 -23.07
N ALA A 120 -13.57 27.65 -24.10
CA ALA A 120 -12.13 27.47 -23.95
C ALA A 120 -11.58 28.57 -23.02
N GLY A 121 -11.33 28.23 -21.76
CA GLY A 121 -10.83 29.18 -20.76
C GLY A 121 -11.35 28.99 -19.33
N GLU A 122 -12.49 28.33 -19.11
CA GLU A 122 -12.97 28.07 -17.74
C GLU A 122 -12.18 26.95 -17.07
N ARG A 123 -11.55 27.28 -15.93
CA ARG A 123 -10.76 26.33 -15.14
C ARG A 123 -11.70 25.32 -14.47
N PRO A 124 -11.47 23.99 -14.61
CA PRO A 124 -12.25 22.99 -13.89
C PRO A 124 -12.23 23.26 -12.38
N ARG A 125 -13.40 23.27 -11.73
CA ARG A 125 -13.49 23.51 -10.29
C ARG A 125 -13.02 22.27 -9.52
N PRO A 126 -12.14 22.42 -8.52
CA PRO A 126 -11.77 21.32 -7.63
C PRO A 126 -12.95 20.95 -6.72
N ALA A 127 -13.00 19.70 -6.30
CA ALA A 127 -13.98 19.20 -5.33
C ALA A 127 -13.65 19.70 -3.91
N ALA A 128 -14.63 20.23 -3.18
CA ALA A 128 -14.49 20.54 -1.76
C ALA A 128 -14.52 19.28 -0.86
N LEU A 129 -15.16 18.21 -1.34
CA LEU A 129 -15.26 16.92 -0.67
C LEU A 129 -14.16 15.96 -1.16
N SER A 130 -13.51 15.27 -0.22
CA SER A 130 -12.61 14.16 -0.51
C SER A 130 -13.08 12.90 0.20
N VAL A 131 -13.29 11.82 -0.55
CA VAL A 131 -13.76 10.53 -0.04
C VAL A 131 -12.64 9.49 -0.18
N ARG A 132 -12.40 8.72 0.88
CA ARG A 132 -11.42 7.62 0.90
C ARG A 132 -12.07 6.30 0.42
N PRO A 133 -11.27 5.31 -0.01
CA PRO A 133 -11.78 3.98 -0.28
C PRO A 133 -12.49 3.38 0.93
N ALA A 134 -13.59 2.64 0.69
CA ALA A 134 -14.25 1.91 1.76
C ALA A 134 -13.57 0.55 1.95
N ARG A 135 -13.10 0.29 3.16
CA ARG A 135 -12.33 -0.89 3.56
C ARG A 135 -13.02 -1.63 4.69
N TYR A 136 -12.60 -2.87 4.94
CA TYR A 136 -12.99 -3.56 6.16
C TYR A 136 -12.52 -2.78 7.40
N PRO A 137 -13.23 -2.87 8.55
CA PRO A 137 -12.81 -2.25 9.80
C PRO A 137 -11.36 -2.59 10.15
N ALA A 138 -10.63 -1.64 10.73
CA ALA A 138 -9.19 -1.76 10.95
C ALA A 138 -8.82 -2.93 11.86
N GLU A 139 -9.60 -3.18 12.91
CA GLU A 139 -9.40 -4.32 13.83
C GLU A 139 -9.51 -5.65 13.09
N LEU A 140 -10.53 -5.80 12.23
CA LEU A 140 -10.73 -6.99 11.42
C LEU A 140 -9.60 -7.18 10.40
N ALA A 141 -9.18 -6.10 9.73
CA ALA A 141 -8.07 -6.16 8.77
C ALA A 141 -6.77 -6.58 9.46
N ALA A 142 -6.49 -6.06 10.66
CA ALA A 142 -5.33 -6.43 11.46
C ALA A 142 -5.37 -7.92 11.87
N ALA A 143 -6.53 -8.43 12.31
CA ALA A 143 -6.71 -9.84 12.67
C ALA A 143 -6.54 -10.79 11.47
N LEU A 144 -6.91 -10.35 10.26
CA LEU A 144 -6.80 -11.13 9.02
C LEU A 144 -5.43 -11.04 8.34
N ARG A 145 -4.58 -10.09 8.71
CA ARG A 145 -3.28 -9.84 8.07
C ARG A 145 -2.28 -11.02 8.13
N PRO A 146 -2.10 -11.75 9.23
CA PRO A 146 -1.06 -12.78 9.35
C PRO A 146 -1.20 -13.90 8.33
N ASP A 147 -0.09 -14.46 7.83
CA ASP A 147 -0.13 -15.49 6.77
C ASP A 147 -0.85 -16.79 7.19
N SER A 148 -0.83 -17.13 8.47
CA SER A 148 -1.61 -18.23 9.04
C SER A 148 -3.14 -18.06 8.87
N ARG A 149 -3.62 -16.84 8.58
CA ARG A 149 -5.03 -16.52 8.33
C ARG A 149 -5.41 -16.46 6.85
N ARG A 150 -4.57 -16.99 5.95
CA ARG A 150 -4.84 -16.99 4.50
C ARG A 150 -6.21 -17.58 4.14
N ALA A 151 -6.61 -18.67 4.78
CA ALA A 151 -7.90 -19.32 4.52
C ALA A 151 -9.11 -18.40 4.83
N LEU A 152 -8.99 -17.51 5.82
CA LEU A 152 -10.01 -16.51 6.15
C LEU A 152 -10.02 -15.37 5.13
N ARG A 153 -8.84 -14.89 4.70
CA ARG A 153 -8.76 -13.90 3.62
C ARG A 153 -9.38 -14.42 2.32
N ASP A 154 -9.08 -15.67 1.96
CA ASP A 154 -9.65 -16.32 0.77
C ASP A 154 -11.20 -16.42 0.88
N ALA A 155 -11.74 -16.64 2.08
CA ALA A 155 -13.17 -16.74 2.33
C ALA A 155 -13.95 -15.43 2.14
N THR A 156 -13.26 -14.27 2.07
CA THR A 156 -13.90 -12.98 1.74
C THR A 156 -14.41 -12.90 0.30
N THR A 157 -13.96 -13.81 -0.56
CA THR A 157 -14.39 -13.88 -1.97
C THR A 157 -14.78 -15.30 -2.38
N PHE A 158 -15.45 -15.42 -3.52
CA PHE A 158 -15.73 -16.70 -4.14
C PHE A 158 -15.84 -16.53 -5.65
N VAL A 159 -15.67 -17.63 -6.40
CA VAL A 159 -15.83 -17.63 -7.85
C VAL A 159 -17.26 -18.03 -8.20
N ARG A 160 -17.97 -17.13 -8.88
CA ARG A 160 -19.32 -17.36 -9.40
C ARG A 160 -19.27 -17.68 -10.89
N PRO A 161 -19.75 -18.85 -11.33
CA PRO A 161 -19.97 -19.10 -12.75
C PRO A 161 -21.16 -18.29 -13.26
N GLY A 162 -21.05 -17.79 -14.48
CA GLY A 162 -22.06 -17.03 -15.18
C GLY A 162 -22.24 -17.56 -16.59
N VAL A 163 -23.48 -17.58 -17.04
CA VAL A 163 -23.87 -18.01 -18.40
C VAL A 163 -24.74 -16.96 -19.05
N LYS A 164 -24.80 -16.94 -20.39
CA LYS A 164 -25.83 -16.21 -21.13
C LYS A 164 -26.91 -17.21 -21.54
N ILE A 165 -28.16 -16.91 -21.24
CA ILE A 165 -29.30 -17.68 -21.73
C ILE A 165 -29.70 -17.10 -23.09
N ASP A 166 -29.80 -17.97 -24.08
CA ASP A 166 -30.36 -17.65 -25.38
C ASP A 166 -31.89 -17.51 -25.25
N PRO A 167 -32.48 -16.35 -25.54
CA PRO A 167 -33.91 -16.11 -25.35
C PRO A 167 -34.79 -16.98 -26.25
N ASP A 168 -34.29 -17.40 -27.41
CA ASP A 168 -35.09 -18.16 -28.39
C ASP A 168 -35.13 -19.65 -28.04
N THR A 169 -34.03 -20.19 -27.50
CA THR A 169 -33.91 -21.62 -27.19
C THR A 169 -34.07 -21.95 -25.71
N GLY A 170 -33.97 -20.96 -24.82
CA GLY A 170 -33.95 -21.14 -23.36
C GLY A 170 -32.71 -21.88 -22.85
N ARG A 171 -31.73 -22.16 -23.70
CA ARG A 171 -30.49 -22.87 -23.36
C ARG A 171 -29.35 -21.90 -23.07
N VAL A 172 -28.29 -22.40 -22.45
CA VAL A 172 -27.04 -21.65 -22.33
C VAL A 172 -26.45 -21.44 -23.72
N ALA A 173 -26.22 -20.19 -24.09
CA ALA A 173 -25.57 -19.83 -25.34
C ALA A 173 -24.15 -20.40 -25.40
N GLU A 174 -23.77 -20.95 -26.56
CA GLU A 174 -22.47 -21.59 -26.77
C GLU A 174 -21.32 -20.60 -26.51
N LYS A 175 -20.27 -21.04 -25.80
CA LYS A 175 -19.08 -20.22 -25.46
C LYS A 175 -19.36 -18.98 -24.59
N PHE A 176 -20.47 -18.94 -23.87
CA PHE A 176 -20.80 -17.86 -22.93
C PHE A 176 -20.66 -18.24 -21.43
N LEU A 177 -19.89 -19.29 -21.10
CA LEU A 177 -19.49 -19.57 -19.72
C LEU A 177 -18.39 -18.59 -19.30
N ARG A 178 -18.60 -17.92 -18.16
CA ARG A 178 -17.64 -16.99 -17.54
C ARG A 178 -17.54 -17.24 -16.05
N PHE A 179 -16.37 -17.03 -15.48
CA PHE A 179 -16.13 -17.09 -14.05
C PHE A 179 -15.80 -15.69 -13.55
N GLU A 180 -16.51 -15.25 -12.53
CA GLU A 180 -16.30 -13.94 -11.92
C GLU A 180 -16.08 -14.12 -10.43
N GLN A 181 -14.97 -13.59 -9.92
CA GLN A 181 -14.78 -13.47 -8.49
C GLN A 181 -15.75 -12.41 -7.95
N MET A 182 -16.46 -12.75 -6.89
CA MET A 182 -17.41 -11.92 -6.19
C MET A 182 -16.95 -11.81 -4.73
N ALA A 183 -17.05 -10.62 -4.16
CA ALA A 183 -16.89 -10.42 -2.72
C ALA A 183 -18.23 -10.70 -2.01
N ARG A 184 -18.13 -11.20 -0.78
CA ARG A 184 -19.28 -11.66 0.01
C ARG A 184 -20.17 -10.50 0.49
N CYS A 185 -21.47 -10.76 0.58
CA CYS A 185 -22.43 -9.91 1.28
C CYS A 185 -22.35 -10.06 2.81
N GLY A 186 -23.17 -9.28 3.52
CA GLY A 186 -23.25 -9.31 4.98
C GLY A 186 -22.07 -8.63 5.68
N VAL A 187 -21.31 -7.82 4.94
CA VAL A 187 -20.11 -7.14 5.43
C VAL A 187 -20.33 -5.63 5.49
N GLN A 188 -19.64 -4.98 6.42
CA GLN A 188 -19.59 -3.53 6.53
C GLN A 188 -18.23 -3.02 6.06
N LEU A 189 -18.23 -2.00 5.21
CA LEU A 189 -17.02 -1.29 4.80
C LEU A 189 -17.09 0.15 5.29
N THR A 190 -15.99 0.68 5.81
CA THR A 190 -15.89 2.06 6.31
C THR A 190 -14.96 2.89 5.41
N ALA A 191 -15.38 4.12 5.09
CA ALA A 191 -14.60 5.09 4.34
C ALA A 191 -14.58 6.43 5.09
N ARG A 192 -13.42 7.06 5.21
CA ARG A 192 -13.33 8.42 5.75
C ARG A 192 -13.63 9.45 4.67
N ALA A 193 -14.35 10.51 5.00
CA ALA A 193 -14.58 11.65 4.12
C ALA A 193 -14.22 12.96 4.83
N THR A 194 -13.67 13.91 4.06
CA THR A 194 -13.27 15.22 4.55
C THR A 194 -13.88 16.31 3.67
N LEU A 195 -14.52 17.30 4.29
CA LEU A 195 -15.04 18.50 3.66
C LEU A 195 -14.18 19.70 4.05
N ALA A 196 -13.56 20.32 3.05
CA ALA A 196 -12.64 21.44 3.26
C ALA A 196 -13.39 22.73 3.65
N GLY A 197 -12.81 23.52 4.57
CA GLY A 197 -13.30 24.87 4.89
C GLY A 197 -14.59 24.93 5.71
N TRP A 198 -14.84 23.94 6.56
CA TRP A 198 -16.03 23.86 7.43
C TRP A 198 -16.10 24.95 8.52
N SER A 199 -14.95 25.29 9.12
CA SER A 199 -14.83 26.27 10.22
C SER A 199 -13.71 27.26 9.90
N ALA A 200 -14.03 28.36 9.22
CA ALA A 200 -13.14 29.52 9.17
C ALA A 200 -13.59 30.57 10.20
N PRO A 201 -12.65 31.30 10.84
CA PRO A 201 -13.00 32.42 11.70
C PRO A 201 -13.74 33.50 10.92
N ARG A 202 -14.80 34.06 11.52
CA ARG A 202 -15.58 35.18 10.97
C ARG A 202 -14.66 36.41 10.79
N PRO A 203 -14.77 37.20 9.70
CA PRO A 203 -13.94 38.39 9.47
C PRO A 203 -14.14 39.56 10.46
N ASP A 204 -14.98 39.40 11.48
CA ASP A 204 -15.58 40.51 12.22
C ASP A 204 -14.73 40.96 13.44
N GLU A 205 -13.68 40.24 13.82
CA GLU A 205 -12.88 40.53 15.04
C GLU A 205 -11.42 40.97 14.78
N ALA A 206 -10.96 41.04 13.52
CA ALA A 206 -9.62 41.56 13.21
C ALA A 206 -9.68 42.50 12.01
N GLY A 207 -9.52 43.79 12.27
CA GLY A 207 -9.54 44.84 11.26
C GLY A 207 -8.60 44.60 10.08
N HIS A 208 -9.15 44.83 8.89
CA HIS A 208 -8.54 45.12 7.59
C HIS A 208 -7.14 44.55 7.24
N GLY A 209 -7.12 43.68 6.22
CA GLY A 209 -6.01 43.59 5.26
C GLY A 209 -5.68 42.17 4.78
N ALA A 210 -5.92 41.93 3.48
CA ALA A 210 -5.42 40.84 2.63
C ALA A 210 -5.99 39.40 2.83
N GLY A 211 -6.94 39.06 1.96
CA GLY A 211 -7.21 37.73 1.37
C GLY A 211 -6.87 36.48 2.17
N ARG A 212 -7.77 36.06 3.07
CA ARG A 212 -7.85 34.68 3.57
C ARG A 212 -9.20 34.06 3.19
N ALA A 213 -9.20 32.76 2.93
CA ALA A 213 -10.37 31.97 2.57
C ALA A 213 -11.47 32.13 3.64
N ALA A 214 -12.61 32.73 3.27
CA ALA A 214 -13.81 32.63 4.07
C ALA A 214 -14.33 31.19 3.94
N GLY A 215 -14.33 30.44 5.04
CA GLY A 215 -14.94 29.11 5.12
C GLY A 215 -16.46 29.17 4.96
N LEU A 216 -17.11 28.01 4.98
CA LEU A 216 -18.57 27.90 4.87
C LEU A 216 -19.24 28.74 5.96
N ASP A 217 -20.26 29.51 5.58
CA ASP A 217 -21.18 30.14 6.51
C ASP A 217 -22.20 29.11 7.05
N ASP A 218 -23.09 29.54 7.94
CA ASP A 218 -24.10 28.64 8.53
C ASP A 218 -24.99 28.02 7.45
N ASP A 219 -25.48 28.83 6.52
CA ASP A 219 -26.34 28.38 5.41
C ASP A 219 -25.60 27.40 4.48
N GLY A 220 -24.33 27.65 4.18
CA GLY A 220 -23.50 26.76 3.36
C GLY A 220 -23.20 25.42 4.03
N ARG A 221 -23.02 25.39 5.36
CA ARG A 221 -22.89 24.14 6.13
C ARG A 221 -24.16 23.30 6.04
N TRP A 222 -25.33 23.91 6.18
CA TRP A 222 -26.62 23.23 6.03
C TRP A 222 -26.84 22.73 4.60
N ALA A 223 -26.51 23.54 3.60
CA ALA A 223 -26.62 23.16 2.19
C ALA A 223 -25.77 21.93 1.85
N ALA A 224 -24.49 21.97 2.24
CA ALA A 224 -23.56 20.86 2.04
C ALA A 224 -24.07 19.60 2.74
N THR A 225 -24.50 19.72 4.00
CA THR A 225 -25.05 18.58 4.77
C THR A 225 -26.29 18.00 4.09
N ALA A 226 -27.22 18.85 3.63
CA ALA A 226 -28.45 18.40 3.00
C ALA A 226 -28.20 17.54 1.75
N VAL A 227 -27.33 18.02 0.85
CA VAL A 227 -26.96 17.27 -0.37
C VAL A 227 -26.31 15.94 -0.01
N LEU A 228 -25.36 15.94 0.92
CA LEU A 228 -24.59 14.75 1.30
C LEU A 228 -25.48 13.68 1.97
N LEU A 229 -26.31 14.06 2.95
CA LEU A 229 -27.14 13.10 3.69
C LEU A 229 -28.31 12.56 2.85
N LEU A 230 -28.97 13.40 2.05
CA LEU A 230 -30.02 12.95 1.13
C LEU A 230 -29.45 12.04 0.04
N GLY A 231 -28.30 12.42 -0.53
CA GLY A 231 -27.61 11.60 -1.52
C GLY A 231 -27.20 10.25 -0.96
N ALA A 232 -26.70 10.19 0.29
CA ALA A 232 -26.32 8.92 0.92
C ALA A 232 -27.52 7.96 1.06
N ARG A 233 -28.69 8.48 1.46
CA ARG A 233 -29.93 7.70 1.59
C ARG A 233 -30.46 7.14 0.25
N LEU A 234 -30.09 7.75 -0.86
CA LEU A 234 -30.49 7.33 -2.21
C LEU A 234 -29.51 6.33 -2.86
N VAL A 235 -28.40 5.99 -2.19
CA VAL A 235 -27.49 4.94 -2.67
C VAL A 235 -28.11 3.56 -2.40
N GLU A 236 -28.41 2.82 -3.46
CA GLU A 236 -28.99 1.47 -3.38
C GLU A 236 -28.11 0.34 -3.93
N SER A 237 -27.09 0.69 -4.73
CA SER A 237 -26.23 -0.33 -5.34
C SER A 237 -24.87 0.19 -5.79
N ILE A 238 -23.89 -0.71 -5.80
CA ILE A 238 -22.54 -0.51 -6.29
C ILE A 238 -22.16 -1.52 -7.39
N GLY A 239 -21.28 -1.10 -8.29
CA GLY A 239 -20.81 -1.91 -9.42
C GLY A 239 -21.76 -1.91 -10.63
N GLY A 240 -21.30 -2.51 -11.74
CA GLY A 240 -21.98 -2.43 -13.05
C GLY A 240 -23.15 -3.41 -13.27
N LYS A 241 -23.52 -4.21 -12.26
CA LYS A 241 -24.57 -5.25 -12.36
C LYS A 241 -25.86 -4.89 -11.61
N ARG A 242 -26.15 -3.59 -11.50
CA ARG A 242 -27.30 -3.02 -10.77
C ARG A 242 -28.64 -3.71 -11.10
N ARG A 243 -28.84 -4.15 -12.35
CA ARG A 243 -30.08 -4.83 -12.82
C ARG A 243 -30.16 -6.33 -12.53
N ARG A 244 -29.12 -6.96 -11.98
CA ARG A 244 -29.03 -8.42 -11.77
C ARG A 244 -28.98 -8.82 -10.29
N GLY A 245 -29.25 -7.88 -9.38
CA GLY A 245 -29.32 -8.11 -7.93
C GLY A 245 -27.98 -8.15 -7.19
N SER A 246 -26.84 -8.14 -7.88
CA SER A 246 -25.51 -8.06 -7.26
C SER A 246 -25.11 -6.62 -6.93
N GLY A 247 -24.45 -6.43 -5.79
CA GLY A 247 -23.96 -5.15 -5.31
C GLY A 247 -25.04 -4.26 -4.67
N ARG A 248 -26.12 -4.81 -4.14
CA ARG A 248 -27.09 -4.05 -3.32
C ARG A 248 -26.39 -3.56 -2.06
N CYS A 249 -26.58 -2.30 -1.72
CA CYS A 249 -25.95 -1.70 -0.55
C CYS A 249 -26.75 -0.52 0.01
N ARG A 250 -26.40 -0.14 1.24
CA ARG A 250 -26.83 1.10 1.90
C ARG A 250 -25.61 1.91 2.31
N LEU A 251 -25.66 3.23 2.13
CA LEU A 251 -24.63 4.16 2.58
C LEU A 251 -25.15 5.02 3.72
N ASP A 252 -24.50 4.95 4.88
CA ASP A 252 -24.77 5.80 6.03
C ASP A 252 -23.62 6.78 6.25
N VAL A 253 -23.93 7.98 6.73
CA VAL A 253 -22.97 9.03 7.08
C VAL A 253 -22.98 9.18 8.59
N THR A 254 -21.85 8.91 9.23
CA THR A 254 -21.68 8.90 10.68
C THR A 254 -20.60 9.90 11.08
N GLN A 255 -20.77 10.54 12.22
CA GLN A 255 -19.78 11.47 12.74
C GLN A 255 -18.73 10.74 13.56
N VAL A 256 -17.46 11.07 13.32
CA VAL A 256 -16.37 10.64 14.19
C VAL A 256 -16.41 11.49 15.46
N THR A 257 -16.93 10.92 16.54
CA THR A 257 -16.90 11.58 17.85
C THR A 257 -15.57 11.22 18.49
N ARG A 258 -14.62 12.18 18.57
CA ARG A 258 -13.36 11.98 19.29
C ARG A 258 -13.67 11.76 20.78
N VAL A 259 -13.46 10.56 21.30
CA VAL A 259 -13.35 10.34 22.75
C VAL A 259 -11.87 10.56 23.10
N GLU A 260 -11.51 11.77 23.51
CA GLU A 260 -10.21 12.01 24.14
C GLU A 260 -10.21 11.30 25.52
N PRO A 261 -9.16 10.53 25.88
CA PRO A 261 -9.04 10.01 27.23
C PRO A 261 -8.94 11.18 28.22
N ALA A 262 -9.72 11.11 29.30
CA ALA A 262 -9.83 12.16 30.30
C ALA A 262 -8.48 12.48 30.96
N ALA A 263 -7.79 13.49 30.44
CA ALA A 263 -6.73 14.20 31.14
C ALA A 263 -7.27 15.54 31.64
N ALA A 264 -7.01 15.80 32.92
CA ALA A 264 -7.67 16.81 33.74
C ALA A 264 -7.40 18.27 33.33
N GLU A 265 -8.51 19.02 33.36
CA GLU A 265 -8.73 20.41 33.79
C GLU A 265 -8.26 21.64 32.96
N ALA A 266 -9.25 22.55 32.84
CA ALA A 266 -9.19 24.01 32.68
C ALA A 266 -9.01 24.62 31.28
N SER A 267 -9.81 24.18 30.31
CA SER A 267 -10.47 25.08 29.36
C SER A 267 -11.72 24.36 28.83
N ALA A 268 -12.87 25.04 28.73
CA ALA A 268 -14.04 24.43 28.11
C ALA A 268 -13.65 23.97 26.69
N PRO A 269 -13.77 22.67 26.34
CA PRO A 269 -13.44 22.21 25.01
C PRO A 269 -14.34 22.95 24.01
N ALA A 270 -13.74 23.55 22.98
CA ALA A 270 -14.50 24.13 21.89
C ALA A 270 -15.46 23.07 21.34
N PRO A 271 -16.73 23.42 21.04
CA PRO A 271 -17.70 22.44 20.58
C PRO A 271 -17.18 21.77 19.32
N VAL A 272 -17.01 20.44 19.37
CA VAL A 272 -16.64 19.65 18.20
C VAL A 272 -17.74 19.85 17.15
N PRO A 273 -17.40 20.23 15.91
CA PRO A 273 -18.40 20.49 14.88
C PRO A 273 -19.24 19.24 14.60
N ALA A 274 -20.55 19.32 14.88
CA ALA A 274 -21.51 18.26 14.62
C ALA A 274 -22.23 18.44 13.26
N LEU A 275 -22.48 17.33 12.56
CA LEU A 275 -23.31 17.24 11.38
C LEU A 275 -24.77 17.19 11.86
N PRO A 276 -25.65 18.02 11.29
CA PRO A 276 -27.08 17.89 11.52
C PRO A 276 -27.61 16.49 11.20
N THR A 277 -28.67 16.07 11.87
CA THR A 277 -29.37 14.83 11.53
C THR A 277 -30.21 15.02 10.25
N LEU A 278 -30.65 13.91 9.64
CA LEU A 278 -31.60 13.96 8.52
C LEU A 278 -32.92 14.65 8.90
N GLU A 279 -33.36 14.53 10.16
CA GLU A 279 -34.56 15.19 10.65
C GLU A 279 -34.36 16.71 10.74
N ASP A 280 -33.20 17.14 11.23
CA ASP A 280 -32.83 18.55 11.27
C ASP A 280 -32.74 19.16 9.86
N VAL A 281 -32.11 18.44 8.94
CA VAL A 281 -32.05 18.83 7.51
C VAL A 281 -33.45 18.96 6.93
N ALA A 282 -34.34 18.01 7.21
CA ALA A 282 -35.72 18.07 6.71
C ALA A 282 -36.50 19.26 7.29
N ALA A 283 -36.30 19.59 8.57
CA ALA A 283 -36.90 20.77 9.19
C ALA A 283 -36.37 22.07 8.54
N TRP A 284 -35.05 22.17 8.36
CA TRP A 284 -34.40 23.31 7.73
C TRP A 284 -34.84 23.51 6.27
N LEU A 285 -34.92 22.44 5.46
CA LEU A 285 -35.39 22.51 4.08
C LEU A 285 -36.85 22.98 3.98
N ARG A 286 -37.74 22.49 4.86
CA ARG A 286 -39.15 22.94 4.88
C ARG A 286 -39.25 24.44 5.19
N ALA A 287 -38.41 24.94 6.10
CA ALA A 287 -38.40 26.35 6.46
C ALA A 287 -37.97 27.27 5.29
N ARG A 288 -37.15 26.76 4.35
CA ARG A 288 -36.69 27.52 3.18
C ARG A 288 -37.67 27.57 2.01
N GLY A 289 -38.73 26.77 2.02
CA GLY A 289 -39.77 26.81 0.98
C GLY A 289 -39.26 26.52 -0.45
N GLY A 290 -38.23 25.68 -0.60
CA GLY A 290 -37.68 25.28 -1.92
C GLY A 290 -36.60 26.20 -2.50
N VAL A 291 -36.20 27.26 -1.81
CA VAL A 291 -35.16 28.19 -2.29
C VAL A 291 -33.75 27.67 -1.95
N ALA A 292 -32.94 27.45 -2.97
CA ALA A 292 -31.54 27.03 -2.83
C ALA A 292 -30.66 28.15 -2.21
N PRO A 293 -29.70 27.81 -1.33
CA PRO A 293 -28.74 28.77 -0.78
C PRO A 293 -27.64 29.14 -1.80
N PRO A 294 -27.00 30.33 -1.67
CA PRO A 294 -25.93 30.77 -2.55
C PRO A 294 -24.69 29.87 -2.44
N VAL A 295 -24.02 29.59 -3.56
CA VAL A 295 -22.82 28.75 -3.59
C VAL A 295 -21.56 29.54 -3.16
N PRO A 296 -20.70 29.00 -2.29
CA PRO A 296 -19.47 29.65 -1.84
C PRO A 296 -18.48 29.95 -2.98
N ALA A 297 -17.78 31.08 -2.89
CA ALA A 297 -16.72 31.45 -3.82
C ALA A 297 -15.40 30.72 -3.49
N VAL A 298 -14.64 30.32 -4.53
CA VAL A 298 -13.31 29.69 -4.36
C VAL A 298 -12.25 30.78 -4.12
N PRO A 299 -11.30 30.60 -3.18
CA PRO A 299 -10.22 31.57 -2.95
C PRO A 299 -9.32 31.75 -4.19
N GLU A 300 -8.97 32.99 -4.54
CA GLU A 300 -7.96 33.30 -5.55
C GLU A 300 -6.53 33.12 -5.00
N GLU A 301 -5.64 32.52 -5.80
CA GLU A 301 -4.21 32.32 -5.46
C GLU A 301 -3.49 33.67 -5.27
N THR A 302 -2.80 33.83 -4.15
CA THR A 302 -2.10 35.05 -3.72
C THR A 302 -0.88 35.35 -4.59
N ALA A 303 -0.67 36.64 -4.90
CA ALA A 303 0.47 37.14 -5.67
C ALA A 303 1.82 36.94 -4.97
N ALA A 304 2.89 36.82 -5.79
CA ALA A 304 4.25 36.52 -5.36
C ALA A 304 4.83 37.57 -4.39
N SER A 305 5.38 37.11 -3.26
CA SER A 305 6.07 37.93 -2.27
C SER A 305 7.53 38.26 -2.67
N PRO A 306 8.08 39.40 -2.20
CA PRO A 306 9.47 39.79 -2.46
C PRO A 306 10.49 38.86 -1.80
N ALA A 307 11.69 38.77 -2.38
CA ALA A 307 12.73 37.85 -1.94
C ALA A 307 13.23 38.14 -0.50
N PRO A 308 13.36 37.12 0.37
CA PRO A 308 13.88 37.26 1.71
C PRO A 308 15.38 37.55 1.69
N ARG A 309 15.86 38.19 2.75
CA ARG A 309 17.27 38.52 2.95
C ARG A 309 18.04 37.24 3.30
N ARG A 310 19.16 36.99 2.62
CA ARG A 310 20.00 35.79 2.83
C ARG A 310 20.53 35.75 4.27
N PRO A 311 20.46 34.59 4.97
CA PRO A 311 21.03 34.47 6.31
C PRO A 311 22.57 34.56 6.27
N ASP A 312 23.18 35.08 7.34
CA ASP A 312 24.64 35.14 7.52
C ASP A 312 25.25 33.77 7.93
N ARG A 313 24.43 32.76 8.26
CA ARG A 313 24.89 31.44 8.72
C ARG A 313 24.95 30.40 7.60
N SER A 314 26.03 29.62 7.58
CA SER A 314 26.28 28.55 6.60
C SER A 314 25.77 27.17 7.03
N ASP A 315 25.32 27.03 8.28
CA ASP A 315 24.85 25.75 8.84
C ASP A 315 23.45 25.37 8.36
N TRP A 316 23.14 24.08 8.44
CA TRP A 316 21.85 23.49 8.06
C TRP A 316 21.22 22.76 9.23
N GLU A 317 19.91 22.80 9.30
CA GLU A 317 19.07 21.96 10.16
C GLU A 317 18.17 21.09 9.29
N SER A 318 17.83 19.89 9.76
CA SER A 318 17.02 18.93 9.02
C SER A 318 15.90 18.33 9.85
N ILE A 319 14.79 18.07 9.18
CA ILE A 319 13.66 17.29 9.67
C ILE A 319 13.56 16.03 8.83
N ALA A 320 13.68 14.86 9.47
CA ALA A 320 13.48 13.57 8.83
C ALA A 320 11.98 13.24 8.75
N LEU A 321 11.54 12.89 7.53
CA LEU A 321 10.18 12.47 7.23
C LEU A 321 10.14 10.97 7.02
N ARG A 322 9.24 10.30 7.74
CA ARG A 322 8.88 8.89 7.53
C ARG A 322 7.49 8.85 6.89
N ILE A 323 7.41 8.33 5.67
CA ILE A 323 6.23 8.41 4.80
C ILE A 323 5.70 7.00 4.54
N HIS A 324 4.56 6.67 5.16
CA HIS A 324 3.84 5.44 4.92
C HIS A 324 2.87 5.62 3.75
N LEU A 325 2.92 4.75 2.74
CA LEU A 325 1.98 4.80 1.62
C LEU A 325 0.66 4.09 1.97
N ASP A 326 -0.38 4.85 2.30
CA ASP A 326 -1.69 4.30 2.68
C ASP A 326 -2.46 3.78 1.45
N THR A 327 -2.21 4.37 0.29
CA THR A 327 -2.66 3.87 -1.01
C THR A 327 -1.50 3.80 -2.00
N PRO A 328 -1.64 3.05 -3.12
CA PRO A 328 -0.60 3.02 -4.12
C PRO A 328 -0.30 4.43 -4.63
N LEU A 329 0.96 4.76 -4.94
CA LEU A 329 1.36 6.11 -5.32
C LEU A 329 1.98 6.13 -6.72
N ILE A 330 1.43 6.99 -7.60
CA ILE A 330 1.98 7.21 -8.94
C ILE A 330 2.97 8.37 -8.92
N ALA A 331 4.26 8.05 -8.86
CA ALA A 331 5.36 8.99 -9.04
C ALA A 331 5.77 8.98 -10.51
N GLN A 332 5.02 9.69 -11.36
CA GLN A 332 5.11 9.54 -12.83
C GLN A 332 6.56 9.56 -13.37
N GLU A 333 6.98 8.47 -14.00
CA GLU A 333 8.22 8.39 -14.78
C GLU A 333 7.94 8.74 -16.25
N ARG A 334 7.02 8.00 -16.88
CA ARG A 334 6.63 8.16 -18.29
C ARG A 334 5.31 7.46 -18.59
N THR A 335 4.72 7.77 -19.74
CA THR A 335 3.55 7.06 -20.28
C THR A 335 3.96 6.33 -21.56
N ILE A 336 3.65 5.04 -21.68
CA ILE A 336 3.88 4.22 -22.88
C ILE A 336 2.54 3.63 -23.32
N GLY A 337 2.01 4.08 -24.46
CA GLY A 337 0.68 3.68 -24.91
C GLY A 337 -0.39 4.02 -23.86
N ASN A 338 -1.14 3.02 -23.42
CA ASN A 338 -2.15 3.12 -22.35
C ASN A 338 -1.63 2.75 -20.95
N ALA A 339 -0.30 2.67 -20.76
CA ALA A 339 0.32 2.34 -19.48
C ALA A 339 1.12 3.53 -18.93
N VAL A 340 0.83 3.96 -17.69
CA VAL A 340 1.65 4.95 -16.96
C VAL A 340 2.58 4.20 -16.02
N ARG A 341 3.88 4.53 -16.10
CA ARG A 341 4.91 3.98 -15.22
C ARG A 341 5.29 4.96 -14.13
N SER A 342 5.61 4.42 -12.96
CA SER A 342 6.10 5.19 -11.83
C SER A 342 7.61 5.00 -11.63
N LEU A 343 8.24 6.04 -11.10
CA LEU A 343 9.56 6.00 -10.49
C LEU A 343 9.53 5.08 -9.27
N ASP A 344 10.72 4.60 -8.92
CA ASP A 344 10.98 3.72 -7.79
C ASP A 344 11.16 4.45 -6.44
N PHE A 345 11.00 5.77 -6.46
CA PHE A 345 11.04 6.69 -5.32
C PHE A 345 10.06 7.84 -5.57
N VAL A 346 9.76 8.63 -4.54
CA VAL A 346 8.98 9.88 -4.71
C VAL A 346 9.96 11.05 -4.84
N PRO A 347 9.99 11.75 -5.99
CA PRO A 347 10.89 12.89 -6.18
C PRO A 347 10.61 14.02 -5.19
N GLY A 348 11.65 14.75 -4.79
CA GLY A 348 11.50 15.96 -3.98
C GLY A 348 10.59 17.00 -4.65
N SER A 349 10.56 17.06 -5.98
CA SER A 349 9.62 17.90 -6.75
C SER A 349 8.14 17.55 -6.55
N VAL A 350 7.82 16.31 -6.16
CA VAL A 350 6.45 15.87 -5.81
C VAL A 350 6.14 16.19 -4.34
N LEU A 351 7.14 16.16 -3.46
CA LEU A 351 7.01 16.44 -2.03
C LEU A 351 6.97 17.94 -1.72
N LEU A 352 7.77 18.74 -2.44
CA LEU A 352 8.01 20.15 -2.19
C LEU A 352 6.71 20.96 -2.09
N PRO A 353 5.71 20.85 -3.00
CA PRO A 353 4.46 21.59 -2.85
C PRO A 353 3.69 21.26 -1.56
N GLY A 354 3.76 20.01 -1.10
CA GLY A 354 3.16 19.59 0.18
C GLY A 354 3.90 20.20 1.36
N VAL A 355 5.23 20.13 1.36
CA VAL A 355 6.11 20.74 2.37
C VAL A 355 5.86 22.24 2.48
N LEU A 356 5.87 22.97 1.36
CA LEU A 356 5.69 24.43 1.33
C LEU A 356 4.32 24.85 1.93
N ARG A 357 3.23 24.21 1.50
CA ARG A 357 1.88 24.50 2.03
C ARG A 357 1.78 24.24 3.53
N ARG A 358 2.34 23.13 4.02
CA ARG A 358 2.31 22.78 5.44
C ARG A 358 3.17 23.75 6.26
N LEU A 359 4.39 24.05 5.82
CA LEU A 359 5.28 24.98 6.49
C LEU A 359 4.75 26.43 6.51
N ALA A 360 3.93 26.82 5.52
CA ALA A 360 3.22 28.09 5.54
C ALA A 360 2.16 28.17 6.65
N THR A 361 1.66 27.02 7.14
CA THR A 361 0.67 26.94 8.23
C THR A 361 1.27 26.76 9.62
N ALA A 362 2.59 26.66 9.76
CA ALA A 362 3.23 26.59 11.07
C ALA A 362 2.99 27.91 11.85
N ASP A 363 2.76 27.79 13.16
CA ASP A 363 2.04 28.71 14.07
C ASP A 363 2.70 30.11 14.32
N GLY A 364 3.45 30.65 13.34
CA GLY A 364 4.26 31.87 13.46
C GLY A 364 4.02 32.94 12.40
N ALA A 365 3.10 32.75 11.44
CA ALA A 365 2.75 33.79 10.46
C ALA A 365 2.04 35.02 11.09
N ALA A 366 1.80 35.01 12.41
CA ALA A 366 1.25 36.11 13.19
C ALA A 366 2.30 37.11 13.74
N ARG A 367 3.60 36.95 13.45
CA ARG A 367 4.57 38.06 13.63
C ARG A 367 4.75 38.79 12.30
N GLY A 368 3.89 39.79 12.10
CA GLY A 368 3.93 40.68 10.95
C GLY A 368 5.32 41.26 10.70
N ALA A 369 5.65 41.36 9.40
CA ALA A 369 6.47 42.40 8.79
C ALA A 369 7.92 42.65 9.29
N ALA A 370 8.47 41.85 10.21
CA ALA A 370 9.85 42.06 10.70
C ALA A 370 10.79 40.83 10.58
N GLY A 371 10.29 39.62 10.29
CA GLY A 371 11.10 38.41 10.11
C GLY A 371 10.61 37.56 8.93
N GLY A 372 11.34 37.59 7.81
CA GLY A 372 10.96 37.04 6.50
C GLY A 372 10.84 35.51 6.36
N TRP A 373 9.97 34.86 7.14
CA TRP A 373 9.59 33.46 6.91
C TRP A 373 8.65 33.33 5.70
N ASP A 374 9.20 32.93 4.57
CA ASP A 374 8.48 32.55 3.35
C ASP A 374 9.10 31.26 2.79
N PRO A 375 8.50 30.08 3.02
CA PRO A 375 9.09 28.82 2.60
C PRO A 375 9.24 28.73 1.07
N ASP A 376 8.36 29.35 0.29
CA ASP A 376 8.45 29.40 -1.17
C ASP A 376 9.69 30.19 -1.62
N ALA A 377 9.95 31.31 -0.96
CA ALA A 377 11.11 32.12 -1.30
C ALA A 377 12.44 31.48 -0.84
N LEU A 378 12.45 30.79 0.31
CA LEU A 378 13.60 30.00 0.76
C LEU A 378 13.95 28.87 -0.22
N ALA A 379 12.93 28.16 -0.75
CA ALA A 379 13.15 27.15 -1.78
C ALA A 379 13.73 27.75 -3.07
N ARG A 380 13.26 28.94 -3.50
CA ARG A 380 13.76 29.62 -4.71
C ARG A 380 15.25 30.02 -4.61
N VAL A 381 15.69 30.47 -3.44
CA VAL A 381 17.10 30.88 -3.23
C VAL A 381 18.02 29.72 -2.85
N GLY A 382 17.47 28.52 -2.66
CA GLY A 382 18.23 27.31 -2.32
C GLY A 382 18.59 27.18 -0.85
N ASP A 383 17.86 27.88 0.04
CA ASP A 383 18.01 27.80 1.51
C ASP A 383 16.99 26.82 2.15
N LEU A 384 16.14 26.19 1.33
CA LEU A 384 15.28 25.06 1.68
C LEU A 384 15.43 23.96 0.62
N VAL A 385 15.68 22.74 1.06
CA VAL A 385 15.84 21.55 0.21
C VAL A 385 14.93 20.43 0.68
N VAL A 386 14.20 19.82 -0.24
CA VAL A 386 13.42 18.60 0.01
C VAL A 386 14.03 17.46 -0.79
N THR A 387 14.60 16.48 -0.10
CA THR A 387 15.24 15.32 -0.76
C THR A 387 14.19 14.34 -1.30
N ASN A 388 14.60 13.46 -2.23
CA ASN A 388 13.75 12.36 -2.70
C ASN A 388 13.37 11.42 -1.54
N ALA A 389 12.11 11.01 -1.47
CA ALA A 389 11.69 9.93 -0.55
C ALA A 389 12.03 8.57 -1.15
N THR A 390 13.00 7.88 -0.55
CA THR A 390 13.47 6.55 -0.97
C THR A 390 13.06 5.49 0.05
N VAL A 391 13.15 4.22 -0.34
CA VAL A 391 12.68 3.10 0.50
C VAL A 391 13.42 3.07 1.84
N ASP A 392 12.70 2.82 2.93
CA ASP A 392 13.27 2.53 4.25
C ASP A 392 14.09 1.23 4.20
N VAL A 393 15.37 1.31 4.57
CA VAL A 393 16.23 0.13 4.73
C VAL A 393 16.74 0.13 6.17
N ALA A 394 16.27 -0.82 6.98
CA ALA A 394 16.64 -0.96 8.39
C ALA A 394 16.45 0.34 9.21
N GLY A 395 15.36 1.08 8.99
CA GLY A 395 15.07 2.30 9.73
C GLY A 395 15.82 3.55 9.24
N GLU A 396 16.49 3.47 8.09
CA GLU A 396 17.20 4.59 7.49
C GLU A 396 16.78 4.86 6.06
N ARG A 397 17.11 6.06 5.56
CA ARG A 397 16.82 6.45 4.18
C ARG A 397 17.70 5.65 3.21
N GLY A 398 17.07 4.76 2.45
CA GLY A 398 17.77 3.92 1.48
C GLY A 398 18.49 4.73 0.41
N ARG A 399 19.73 4.36 0.11
CA ARG A 399 20.57 4.99 -0.91
C ARG A 399 20.60 4.11 -2.16
N PRO A 400 20.46 4.67 -3.37
CA PRO A 400 20.38 3.88 -4.60
C PRO A 400 21.71 3.16 -4.84
N LEU A 401 21.67 1.82 -4.99
CA LEU A 401 22.89 1.02 -5.06
C LEU A 401 23.91 1.59 -6.07
N PRO A 402 25.21 1.67 -5.70
CA PRO A 402 26.25 2.10 -6.63
C PRO A 402 26.25 1.24 -7.90
N ARG A 403 26.32 1.84 -9.09
CA ARG A 403 26.33 1.12 -10.37
C ARG A 403 27.59 0.28 -10.59
N THR A 404 28.62 0.46 -9.77
CA THR A 404 29.81 -0.39 -9.74
C THR A 404 29.54 -1.74 -9.09
N TRP A 405 28.43 -1.89 -8.35
CA TRP A 405 28.01 -3.16 -7.77
C TRP A 405 27.16 -3.94 -8.76
N LEU A 406 27.58 -5.17 -9.04
CA LEU A 406 26.94 -6.04 -10.00
C LEU A 406 26.62 -7.41 -9.38
N HIS A 407 25.67 -8.12 -9.97
CA HIS A 407 25.26 -9.45 -9.55
C HIS A 407 25.20 -10.42 -10.74
N PRO A 408 25.36 -11.74 -10.52
CA PRO A 408 25.11 -12.75 -11.54
C PRO A 408 23.61 -12.80 -11.87
N LYS A 409 23.28 -13.26 -13.09
CA LYS A 409 21.90 -13.24 -13.59
C LYS A 409 20.92 -14.02 -12.72
N ASP A 410 21.37 -15.11 -12.11
CA ASP A 410 20.53 -16.09 -11.42
C ASP A 410 20.60 -15.97 -9.89
N ASP A 411 21.38 -15.02 -9.35
CA ASP A 411 21.45 -14.74 -7.91
C ASP A 411 21.61 -13.22 -7.68
N GLU A 412 20.52 -12.53 -7.31
CA GLU A 412 20.54 -11.10 -6.96
C GLU A 412 21.18 -10.84 -5.57
N THR A 413 21.42 -11.87 -4.75
CA THR A 413 22.04 -11.75 -3.42
C THR A 413 23.56 -11.76 -3.46
N ALA A 414 24.15 -12.34 -4.50
CA ALA A 414 25.59 -12.30 -4.74
C ALA A 414 26.00 -10.97 -5.38
N ALA A 415 26.81 -10.17 -4.70
CA ALA A 415 27.24 -8.86 -5.16
C ALA A 415 28.77 -8.78 -5.30
N VAL A 416 29.22 -8.17 -6.39
CA VAL A 416 30.63 -7.87 -6.66
C VAL A 416 30.78 -6.38 -6.86
N ASN A 417 31.63 -5.72 -6.07
CA ASN A 417 31.91 -4.31 -6.22
C ASN A 417 33.09 -4.08 -7.17
N ARG A 418 32.81 -3.83 -8.44
CA ARG A 418 33.84 -3.60 -9.47
C ARG A 418 34.65 -2.31 -9.29
N LEU A 419 34.36 -1.49 -8.28
CA LEU A 419 35.26 -0.38 -7.93
C LEU A 419 36.55 -0.89 -7.27
N VAL A 420 36.49 -2.01 -6.53
CA VAL A 420 37.60 -2.52 -5.72
C VAL A 420 37.90 -4.01 -5.93
N GLU A 421 37.01 -4.76 -6.59
CA GLU A 421 37.11 -6.21 -6.76
C GLU A 421 37.18 -6.61 -8.24
N THR A 422 38.07 -7.56 -8.54
CA THR A 422 38.09 -8.30 -9.81
C THR A 422 37.19 -9.54 -9.71
N PRO A 423 36.38 -9.86 -10.73
CA PRO A 423 35.51 -11.04 -10.70
C PRO A 423 36.31 -12.34 -10.52
N SER A 424 35.83 -13.26 -9.69
CA SER A 424 36.47 -14.56 -9.45
C SER A 424 36.23 -15.60 -10.57
N GLU A 425 35.15 -15.47 -11.35
CA GLU A 425 34.79 -16.40 -12.43
C GLU A 425 34.49 -15.71 -13.77
N ALA A 426 35.05 -16.25 -14.86
CA ALA A 426 35.00 -15.68 -16.20
C ALA A 426 33.73 -16.03 -17.03
N GLY A 427 32.65 -16.53 -16.41
CA GLY A 427 31.55 -17.19 -17.13
C GLY A 427 30.21 -16.43 -17.25
N ALA A 428 29.85 -15.58 -16.29
CA ALA A 428 28.53 -14.95 -16.25
C ALA A 428 28.61 -13.45 -16.55
N ALA A 429 27.88 -12.97 -17.57
CA ALA A 429 27.75 -11.54 -17.85
C ALA A 429 27.03 -10.84 -16.68
N PRO A 430 27.74 -10.04 -15.86
CA PRO A 430 27.16 -9.50 -14.64
C PRO A 430 26.18 -8.36 -14.95
N ARG A 431 25.15 -8.22 -14.11
CA ARG A 431 24.08 -7.24 -14.28
C ARG A 431 24.12 -6.19 -13.19
N ALA A 432 23.80 -4.96 -13.56
CA ALA A 432 23.61 -3.88 -12.60
C ALA A 432 22.26 -4.03 -11.90
N TYR A 433 22.25 -3.76 -10.59
CA TYR A 433 21.02 -3.66 -9.81
C TYR A 433 20.11 -2.56 -10.35
N LYS A 434 18.78 -2.78 -10.27
CA LYS A 434 17.77 -1.81 -10.69
C LYS A 434 16.76 -1.60 -9.58
N GLY A 435 16.63 -0.34 -9.13
CA GLY A 435 15.75 0.10 -8.04
C GLY A 435 15.84 -0.77 -6.80
N THR A 436 17.09 -0.99 -6.41
CA THR A 436 17.52 -1.62 -5.16
C THR A 436 18.25 -0.55 -4.36
N TYR A 437 17.95 -0.48 -3.07
CA TYR A 437 18.50 0.50 -2.15
C TYR A 437 19.28 -0.20 -1.05
N VAL A 438 20.31 0.48 -0.54
CA VAL A 438 21.17 0.04 0.57
C VAL A 438 21.07 1.01 1.75
N GLY A 439 21.07 0.50 2.99
CA GLY A 439 21.10 1.31 4.22
C GLY A 439 22.47 1.94 4.50
N ALA A 440 22.66 2.61 5.64
CA ALA A 440 24.00 2.94 6.11
C ALA A 440 24.81 1.68 6.43
N SER A 441 26.13 1.85 6.45
CA SER A 441 27.06 0.80 6.86
C SER A 441 26.67 0.26 8.24
N PRO A 442 26.78 -1.05 8.50
CA PRO A 442 26.35 -1.65 9.76
C PRO A 442 27.12 -1.01 10.92
N VAL A 443 26.43 -0.13 11.65
CA VAL A 443 26.80 0.19 13.03
C VAL A 443 26.34 -1.01 13.83
N ASP A 444 27.24 -1.62 14.59
CA ASP A 444 26.90 -2.71 15.50
C ASP A 444 25.65 -2.35 16.29
N HIS A 445 24.54 -3.05 16.02
CA HIS A 445 23.41 -3.09 16.93
C HIS A 445 23.89 -3.81 18.20
N VAL A 446 24.51 -3.04 19.09
CA VAL A 446 24.71 -3.46 20.47
C VAL A 446 23.32 -3.60 21.09
N GLY A 447 22.88 -4.85 21.23
CA GLY A 447 21.95 -5.29 22.26
C GLY A 447 20.47 -4.96 22.03
N THR A 448 19.81 -5.71 21.17
CA THR A 448 18.51 -6.30 21.57
C THR A 448 18.80 -7.75 21.90
N ALA A 449 18.85 -8.04 23.21
CA ALA A 449 19.04 -9.40 23.69
C ALA A 449 17.96 -10.32 23.09
N PRO A 450 18.31 -11.52 22.61
CA PRO A 450 17.30 -12.52 22.32
C PRO A 450 16.53 -12.82 23.60
N VAL A 451 15.21 -12.80 23.50
CA VAL A 451 14.28 -13.22 24.55
C VAL A 451 14.70 -14.62 25.00
N SER A 452 14.97 -14.73 26.30
CA SER A 452 15.42 -15.93 27.00
C SER A 452 14.58 -17.15 26.62
N ALA A 453 15.17 -18.09 25.88
CA ALA A 453 14.68 -19.46 25.85
C ALA A 453 14.89 -20.08 27.24
N ALA A 454 13.87 -20.78 27.73
CA ALA A 454 13.88 -21.51 28.99
C ALA A 454 15.07 -22.50 29.07
N PRO A 455 15.64 -22.73 30.27
CA PRO A 455 16.78 -23.63 30.42
C PRO A 455 16.38 -25.09 30.11
N PRO A 456 17.22 -25.87 29.41
CA PRO A 456 16.98 -27.30 29.23
C PRO A 456 17.29 -28.06 30.53
N GLU A 457 16.46 -29.07 30.83
CA GLU A 457 16.69 -29.99 31.94
C GLU A 457 17.98 -30.81 31.77
N PRO A 458 18.68 -31.15 32.87
CA PRO A 458 19.90 -31.94 32.81
C PRO A 458 19.60 -33.43 32.77
N GLY A 459 19.94 -34.09 31.67
CA GLY A 459 20.15 -35.54 31.67
C GLY A 459 19.77 -36.19 30.35
N THR A 460 20.78 -36.53 29.55
CA THR A 460 21.04 -37.90 29.04
C THR A 460 22.19 -37.77 28.03
N ALA A 461 23.31 -38.43 28.32
CA ALA A 461 24.47 -38.48 27.44
C ALA A 461 24.21 -39.38 26.21
N PRO A 462 24.69 -39.03 25.00
CA PRO A 462 24.80 -39.99 23.91
C PRO A 462 26.25 -40.48 23.70
N VAL A 463 26.32 -41.78 23.42
CA VAL A 463 27.48 -42.64 23.13
C VAL A 463 28.09 -42.31 21.74
N PRO A 464 29.42 -42.47 21.51
CA PRO A 464 30.05 -42.11 20.24
C PRO A 464 29.94 -43.21 19.17
N GLY A 465 29.76 -42.79 17.91
CA GLY A 465 29.86 -43.63 16.70
C GLY A 465 30.73 -42.96 15.63
N PRO A 466 31.35 -43.72 14.70
CA PRO A 466 32.68 -43.40 14.19
C PRO A 466 32.73 -42.64 12.85
N ALA A 467 33.75 -41.76 12.78
CA ALA A 467 34.63 -41.39 11.66
C ALA A 467 34.06 -41.23 10.23
N SER A 468 34.01 -39.96 9.79
CA SER A 468 34.14 -39.57 8.39
C SER A 468 35.43 -38.75 8.21
N GLU A 469 36.25 -39.15 7.23
CA GLU A 469 37.49 -38.50 6.77
C GLU A 469 37.24 -37.17 6.01
N PRO A 470 38.28 -36.33 5.79
CA PRO A 470 38.19 -34.88 5.94
C PRO A 470 37.89 -34.13 4.65
N THR A 471 36.90 -33.24 4.69
CA THR A 471 36.79 -32.13 3.72
C THR A 471 37.56 -30.93 4.28
N ALA A 472 38.49 -30.41 3.49
CA ALA A 472 39.43 -29.35 3.84
C ALA A 472 38.79 -28.24 4.68
N ALA A 473 39.39 -27.98 5.85
CA ALA A 473 39.07 -26.85 6.69
C ALA A 473 39.27 -25.54 5.89
N PRO A 474 38.28 -24.63 5.84
CA PRO A 474 38.53 -23.29 5.38
C PRO A 474 39.51 -22.64 6.36
N THR A 475 40.57 -22.07 5.82
CA THR A 475 41.56 -21.27 6.56
C THR A 475 40.84 -20.21 7.39
N ALA A 476 40.95 -20.33 8.71
CA ALA A 476 40.50 -19.33 9.66
C ALA A 476 41.47 -18.14 9.63
N ASP A 477 41.12 -17.08 8.88
CA ASP A 477 41.49 -15.68 9.18
C ASP A 477 40.96 -14.66 8.15
N GLU A 478 39.70 -14.80 7.69
CA GLU A 478 38.98 -13.64 7.11
C GLU A 478 37.77 -13.31 7.99
N PRO A 479 37.73 -12.13 8.64
CA PRO A 479 36.54 -11.69 9.35
C PRO A 479 35.38 -11.62 8.35
N ASN A 480 34.33 -12.39 8.61
CA ASN A 480 33.12 -12.43 7.79
C ASN A 480 32.65 -10.97 7.59
N PRO A 481 32.64 -10.43 6.35
CA PRO A 481 32.33 -9.02 6.14
C PRO A 481 30.92 -8.73 6.68
N PRO A 482 30.71 -7.56 7.30
CA PRO A 482 29.46 -7.30 8.00
C PRO A 482 28.30 -7.30 7.01
N ALA A 483 27.18 -7.89 7.41
CA ALA A 483 26.09 -8.18 6.50
C ALA A 483 25.44 -6.88 5.98
N ILE A 484 25.57 -6.63 4.67
CA ILE A 484 25.00 -5.44 4.03
C ILE A 484 23.54 -5.70 3.69
N THR A 485 22.67 -4.82 4.16
CA THR A 485 21.22 -4.96 4.00
C THR A 485 20.72 -4.14 2.81
N ILE A 486 19.94 -4.79 1.95
CA ILE A 486 19.31 -4.18 0.77
C ILE A 486 17.79 -4.32 0.81
N ARG A 487 17.11 -3.41 0.12
CA ARG A 487 15.67 -3.52 -0.14
C ARG A 487 15.35 -3.17 -1.58
N LYS A 488 14.52 -3.99 -2.21
CA LYS A 488 13.98 -3.73 -3.55
C LYS A 488 12.73 -2.88 -3.43
N ARG A 489 12.50 -2.02 -4.41
CA ARG A 489 11.22 -1.31 -4.55
C ARG A 489 10.07 -2.30 -4.65
N HIS A 490 8.89 -1.91 -4.15
CA HIS A 490 7.65 -2.65 -4.34
C HIS A 490 6.75 -1.85 -5.29
N LEU A 491 6.55 -2.35 -6.51
CA LEU A 491 5.65 -1.78 -7.50
C LEU A 491 4.46 -2.72 -7.73
N THR A 492 3.27 -2.16 -7.86
CA THR A 492 2.03 -2.87 -8.19
C THR A 492 1.45 -2.34 -9.49
N ILE A 493 0.78 -3.21 -10.26
CA ILE A 493 0.10 -2.83 -11.50
C ILE A 493 -1.40 -2.87 -11.23
N HIS A 494 -2.07 -1.76 -11.55
CA HIS A 494 -3.51 -1.60 -11.41
C HIS A 494 -4.11 -1.27 -12.76
N THR A 495 -5.17 -1.97 -13.12
CA THR A 495 -5.89 -1.74 -14.37
C THR A 495 -7.12 -0.89 -14.09
N HIS A 496 -7.38 0.05 -14.99
CA HIS A 496 -8.50 0.99 -14.92
C HIS A 496 -9.22 1.03 -16.26
N ASN A 497 -10.50 1.40 -16.22
CA ASN A 497 -11.33 1.57 -17.40
C ASN A 497 -12.25 2.79 -17.28
N VAL A 498 -12.69 3.28 -18.44
CA VAL A 498 -13.81 4.22 -18.53
C VAL A 498 -15.00 3.45 -19.11
N ILE A 499 -16.14 3.50 -18.43
CA ILE A 499 -17.37 2.82 -18.86
C ILE A 499 -18.22 3.81 -19.65
N ASP A 500 -18.69 3.41 -20.83
CA ASP A 500 -19.73 4.12 -21.56
C ASP A 500 -21.08 3.87 -20.87
N ASP A 501 -21.76 4.93 -20.43
CA ASP A 501 -22.98 4.81 -19.63
C ASP A 501 -24.15 4.17 -20.38
N ARG A 502 -24.26 4.40 -21.71
CA ARG A 502 -25.33 3.79 -22.51
C ARG A 502 -25.09 2.30 -22.71
N ARG A 503 -23.85 1.93 -22.99
CA ARG A 503 -23.44 0.55 -23.32
C ARG A 503 -23.07 -0.27 -22.09
N GLN A 504 -22.86 0.38 -20.93
CA GLN A 504 -22.43 -0.22 -19.65
C GLN A 504 -21.18 -1.10 -19.81
N ARG A 505 -20.25 -0.70 -20.69
CA ARG A 505 -18.97 -1.37 -20.93
C ARG A 505 -17.91 -0.39 -21.42
N PRO A 506 -16.61 -0.68 -21.30
CA PRO A 506 -15.58 0.12 -21.93
C PRO A 506 -15.73 0.09 -23.45
N THR A 507 -15.58 1.24 -24.10
CA THR A 507 -15.53 1.37 -25.56
C THR A 507 -14.28 2.15 -25.95
N ALA A 508 -13.79 1.94 -27.17
CA ALA A 508 -12.63 2.69 -27.67
C ALA A 508 -12.91 4.21 -27.75
N ASP A 509 -14.18 4.58 -27.86
CA ASP A 509 -14.64 5.95 -28.08
C ASP A 509 -14.47 6.87 -26.84
N VAL A 510 -14.33 6.32 -25.62
CA VAL A 510 -14.29 7.10 -24.35
C VAL A 510 -12.96 7.01 -23.57
N VAL A 511 -11.92 6.37 -24.14
CA VAL A 511 -10.55 6.06 -23.59
C VAL A 511 -10.28 4.55 -23.50
N GLY A 512 -11.29 3.73 -23.18
CA GLY A 512 -11.14 2.28 -23.07
C GLY A 512 -10.42 1.81 -21.79
N LEU A 513 -9.40 0.96 -21.93
CA LEU A 513 -8.66 0.29 -20.84
C LEU A 513 -7.25 0.88 -20.72
N TYR A 514 -6.79 1.18 -19.50
CA TYR A 514 -5.45 1.68 -19.22
C TYR A 514 -4.88 1.07 -17.93
N THR A 515 -3.56 1.15 -17.75
CA THR A 515 -2.86 0.56 -16.60
C THR A 515 -1.95 1.57 -15.92
N TYR A 516 -1.86 1.47 -14.60
CA TYR A 516 -0.96 2.24 -13.76
C TYR A 516 -0.02 1.28 -13.03
N GLU A 517 1.28 1.44 -13.27
CA GLU A 517 2.32 0.89 -12.40
C GLU A 517 2.60 1.93 -11.31
N ALA A 518 2.39 1.58 -10.05
CA ALA A 518 2.48 2.49 -8.89
C ALA A 518 3.37 1.89 -7.80
N LEU A 519 3.93 2.75 -6.94
CA LEU A 519 4.54 2.32 -5.69
C LEU A 519 3.46 1.68 -4.82
N ALA A 520 3.73 0.49 -4.29
CA ALA A 520 2.77 -0.31 -3.56
C ALA A 520 2.33 0.37 -2.26
N ALA A 521 1.04 0.27 -1.92
CA ALA A 521 0.57 0.59 -0.57
C ALA A 521 1.29 -0.27 0.49
N GLY A 522 1.39 0.23 1.71
CA GLY A 522 2.20 -0.35 2.80
C GLY A 522 3.71 -0.10 2.68
N SER A 523 4.17 0.53 1.59
CA SER A 523 5.59 0.88 1.46
C SER A 523 5.95 1.99 2.44
N MET A 524 7.10 1.84 3.09
CA MET A 524 7.69 2.87 3.95
C MET A 524 8.82 3.58 3.19
N LEU A 525 8.70 4.90 3.06
CA LEU A 525 9.70 5.77 2.42
C LEU A 525 10.23 6.79 3.42
N ARG A 526 11.45 7.30 3.17
CA ARG A 526 12.10 8.31 4.01
C ARG A 526 12.65 9.45 3.18
N ALA A 527 12.41 10.68 3.63
CA ALA A 527 12.93 11.91 3.05
C ALA A 527 13.45 12.85 4.14
N GLU A 528 14.11 13.92 3.73
CA GLU A 528 14.59 14.98 4.61
C GLU A 528 14.15 16.34 4.05
N VAL A 529 13.68 17.21 4.94
CA VAL A 529 13.52 18.64 4.69
C VAL A 529 14.68 19.34 5.38
N ARG A 530 15.54 20.00 4.60
CA ARG A 530 16.71 20.73 5.10
C ARG A 530 16.48 22.22 4.92
N VAL A 531 16.78 23.00 5.95
CA VAL A 531 16.67 24.46 5.93
C VAL A 531 17.94 25.05 6.54
N ARG A 532 18.31 26.27 6.15
CA ARG A 532 19.38 26.99 6.86
C ARG A 532 19.07 27.13 8.33
N ALA A 533 20.07 26.85 9.17
CA ALA A 533 19.91 26.80 10.61
C ALA A 533 19.35 28.13 11.17
N GLY A 534 18.28 28.01 11.97
CA GLY A 534 17.63 29.14 12.63
C GLY A 534 16.53 29.81 11.81
N LEU A 535 16.18 29.26 10.64
CA LEU A 535 15.02 29.73 9.86
C LEU A 535 13.76 28.94 10.16
N LEU A 536 13.84 27.66 10.57
CA LEU A 536 12.63 26.87 10.83
C LEU A 536 11.75 27.51 11.92
N PRO A 537 10.43 27.68 11.68
CA PRO A 537 9.52 28.22 12.67
C PRO A 537 9.23 27.17 13.75
N ALA A 538 8.84 27.66 14.92
CA ALA A 538 8.25 26.80 15.95
C ALA A 538 7.03 26.06 15.37
N GLY A 539 6.91 24.76 15.66
CA GLY A 539 5.79 23.94 15.19
C GLY A 539 5.93 23.38 13.77
N ALA A 540 7.06 23.58 13.08
CA ALA A 540 7.31 23.02 11.75
C ALA A 540 7.12 21.49 11.69
N GLN A 541 7.52 20.76 12.73
CA GLN A 541 7.35 19.31 12.83
C GLN A 541 5.86 18.91 12.87
N ALA A 542 5.09 19.59 13.72
CA ALA A 542 3.66 19.35 13.85
C ALA A 542 2.93 19.68 12.53
N ALA A 543 3.35 20.75 11.84
CA ALA A 543 2.79 21.12 10.55
C ALA A 543 3.10 20.09 9.45
N LEU A 544 4.30 19.49 9.46
CA LEU A 544 4.71 18.48 8.47
C LEU A 544 4.11 17.09 8.73
N ALA A 545 3.75 16.77 9.97
CA ALA A 545 3.14 15.48 10.31
C ALA A 545 1.68 15.37 9.82
N GLY A 546 1.20 14.13 9.68
CA GLY A 546 -0.19 13.80 9.36
C GLY A 546 -0.41 13.35 7.92
N ALA A 547 -1.69 13.37 7.50
CA ALA A 547 -2.11 12.83 6.20
C ALA A 547 -1.79 13.80 5.05
N TRP A 548 -1.18 13.28 3.98
CA TRP A 548 -0.83 14.01 2.77
C TRP A 548 -1.41 13.33 1.54
N ALA A 549 -1.63 14.11 0.48
CA ALA A 549 -1.93 13.61 -0.85
C ALA A 549 -0.78 13.98 -1.81
N LEU A 550 -0.11 12.96 -2.33
CA LEU A 550 1.07 13.04 -3.18
C LEU A 550 0.82 12.42 -4.56
N GLY A 551 1.68 12.71 -5.54
CA GLY A 551 1.63 12.06 -6.85
C GLY A 551 0.40 12.44 -7.70
N ARG A 552 0.11 11.61 -8.71
CA ARG A 552 -1.01 11.79 -9.66
C ARG A 552 -2.22 10.92 -9.31
N SER A 553 -3.35 11.24 -9.95
CA SER A 553 -4.58 10.44 -9.92
C SER A 553 -5.16 10.25 -8.51
N ALA A 554 -5.11 11.31 -7.69
CA ALA A 554 -5.76 11.32 -6.37
C ALA A 554 -7.26 10.98 -6.44
N LYS A 555 -7.93 11.36 -7.54
CA LYS A 555 -9.33 11.01 -7.84
C LYS A 555 -9.56 9.52 -8.12
N ASP A 556 -8.50 8.77 -8.41
CA ASP A 556 -8.50 7.33 -8.65
C ASP A 556 -7.89 6.58 -7.45
N ASP A 557 -7.88 7.21 -6.26
CA ASP A 557 -7.39 6.72 -4.98
C ASP A 557 -5.88 6.51 -4.85
N TYR A 558 -5.08 7.22 -5.66
CA TYR A 558 -3.63 7.15 -5.55
C TYR A 558 -3.02 8.23 -4.64
N GLY A 559 -1.90 7.86 -4.02
CA GLY A 559 -0.96 8.76 -3.39
C GLY A 559 -1.38 9.34 -2.06
N GLN A 560 -2.29 8.68 -1.33
CA GLN A 560 -2.51 8.99 0.08
C GLN A 560 -1.35 8.44 0.88
N VAL A 561 -0.79 9.27 1.75
CA VAL A 561 0.33 8.92 2.60
C VAL A 561 0.16 9.49 4.00
N THR A 562 0.68 8.78 4.99
CA THR A 562 0.80 9.26 6.36
C THR A 562 2.26 9.63 6.62
N VAL A 563 2.49 10.88 6.99
CA VAL A 563 3.83 11.41 7.28
C VAL A 563 4.02 11.54 8.78
N ALA A 564 5.02 10.83 9.30
CA ALA A 564 5.54 11.03 10.64
C ALA A 564 6.85 11.81 10.58
N VAL A 565 7.10 12.65 11.59
CA VAL A 565 8.36 13.39 11.75
C VAL A 565 9.19 12.74 12.84
N GLU A 566 10.47 12.49 12.56
CA GLU A 566 11.37 11.86 13.52
C GLU A 566 12.15 12.91 14.32
N GLY A 567 11.85 12.99 15.63
CA GLY A 567 12.58 13.85 16.55
C GLY A 567 12.38 15.36 16.30
N PRO A 568 13.02 16.21 17.12
CA PRO A 568 13.11 17.64 16.85
C PRO A 568 14.05 17.93 15.67
N PRO A 569 13.97 19.13 15.05
CA PRO A 569 14.95 19.61 14.08
C PRO A 569 16.35 19.43 14.65
N ALA A 570 17.17 18.69 13.92
CA ALA A 570 18.55 18.41 14.30
C ALA A 570 19.49 19.18 13.37
N PRO A 571 20.67 19.60 13.85
CA PRO A 571 21.75 20.01 12.96
C PRO A 571 21.97 18.94 11.89
N TRP A 572 22.00 19.35 10.64
CA TRP A 572 22.23 18.40 9.55
C TRP A 572 23.69 17.92 9.60
N THR A 573 23.88 16.60 9.55
CA THR A 573 25.20 15.97 9.56
C THR A 573 25.52 15.39 8.20
N SER A 574 26.75 15.60 7.71
CA SER A 574 27.19 14.99 6.47
C SER A 574 27.34 13.47 6.58
N PRO A 575 27.09 12.72 5.48
CA PRO A 575 27.33 11.28 5.44
C PRO A 575 28.79 10.93 5.80
N PRO A 576 29.07 9.75 6.37
CA PRO A 576 30.43 9.35 6.72
C PRO A 576 31.34 9.42 5.49
N THR A 577 32.44 10.18 5.60
CA THR A 577 33.47 10.31 4.58
C THR A 577 34.70 9.53 5.06
N ALA A 578 35.15 8.54 4.31
CA ALA A 578 36.42 7.87 4.60
C ALA A 578 37.58 8.85 4.32
N THR A 579 37.96 9.64 5.32
CA THR A 579 39.08 10.58 5.18
C THR A 579 40.36 9.76 5.05
N THR A 580 40.98 9.77 3.88
CA THR A 580 42.32 9.24 3.63
C THR A 580 43.34 10.03 4.46
N SER A 581 43.59 9.59 5.69
CA SER A 581 44.91 9.81 6.31
C SER A 581 45.83 8.69 5.85
N PRO A 582 47.01 8.98 5.28
CA PRO A 582 48.03 7.96 5.16
C PRO A 582 48.45 7.57 6.58
N ALA A 583 48.24 6.32 6.95
CA ALA A 583 48.77 5.76 8.19
C ALA A 583 50.30 5.92 8.15
N ALA A 584 50.83 6.87 8.91
CA ALA A 584 52.23 6.89 9.25
C ALA A 584 52.49 5.69 10.18
N THR A 585 53.02 4.61 9.61
CA THR A 585 53.66 3.55 10.37
C THR A 585 54.75 4.18 11.24
N THR A 586 54.46 4.36 12.53
CA THR A 586 55.48 4.67 13.53
C THR A 586 55.56 3.50 14.47
N SER A 587 56.62 2.70 14.29
CA SER A 587 57.13 1.80 15.31
C SER A 587 57.51 2.62 16.55
N PRO A 588 57.22 2.16 17.77
CA PRO A 588 57.69 2.83 18.98
C PRO A 588 59.13 2.39 19.26
N THR A 589 59.96 3.29 19.80
CA THR A 589 60.84 3.07 20.96
C THR A 589 61.87 4.20 21.11
N ALA A 590 62.11 4.56 22.38
CA ALA A 590 63.31 5.18 22.97
C ALA A 590 63.39 6.72 23.20
N THR A 591 63.06 7.08 24.45
CA THR A 591 63.94 7.76 25.44
C THR A 591 63.88 9.29 25.60
N ALA A 592 63.16 9.72 26.65
CA ALA A 592 63.52 10.67 27.74
C ALA A 592 64.78 11.54 27.52
N SER A 593 64.84 12.87 27.67
CA SER A 593 64.44 13.84 28.73
C SER A 593 65.40 15.07 28.56
N PRO A 594 65.41 16.15 29.40
CA PRO A 594 64.57 17.35 29.36
C PRO A 594 65.39 18.69 29.33
N VAL A 595 64.72 19.82 29.66
CA VAL A 595 65.26 21.16 30.07
C VAL A 595 65.68 22.08 28.88
N THR A 596 65.32 23.37 28.74
CA THR A 596 65.20 24.49 29.69
C THR A 596 64.37 25.65 29.10
N ALA A 597 63.67 26.41 29.95
CA ALA A 597 62.94 27.63 29.64
C ALA A 597 63.84 28.90 29.62
N THR A 598 63.47 29.94 28.86
CA THR A 598 63.19 31.35 29.29
C THR A 598 63.22 32.34 28.08
N PRO A 599 62.33 33.36 27.99
CA PRO A 599 62.15 34.31 26.87
C PRO A 599 62.78 35.71 27.22
N PRO A 600 62.36 36.90 26.69
CA PRO A 600 61.69 37.32 25.45
C PRO A 600 62.45 38.46 24.69
N ALA A 601 62.06 38.76 23.44
CA ALA A 601 62.19 40.11 22.85
C ALA A 601 61.27 40.32 21.63
N SER A 602 60.46 41.37 21.66
CA SER A 602 59.64 41.96 20.57
C SER A 602 60.30 43.27 20.09
N PRO A 603 59.84 43.98 19.02
CA PRO A 603 59.01 43.61 17.87
C PRO A 603 59.48 44.21 16.50
N ALA A 604 58.73 43.88 15.44
CA ALA A 604 58.49 44.63 14.17
C ALA A 604 59.42 44.38 12.95
N PRO A 605 59.03 44.76 11.72
CA PRO A 605 57.90 44.25 10.92
C PRO A 605 58.32 43.86 9.47
N ASP A 606 57.38 43.28 8.72
CA ASP A 606 57.36 43.12 7.25
C ASP A 606 58.47 42.31 6.55
N ALA A 607 58.12 41.10 6.08
CA ALA A 607 58.49 40.64 4.73
C ALA A 607 57.79 39.33 4.34
N ARG A 608 56.93 39.45 3.31
CA ARG A 608 56.71 38.48 2.22
C ARG A 608 56.49 37.01 2.59
N ALA A 609 55.23 36.62 2.45
CA ALA A 609 54.83 35.25 2.18
C ALA A 609 55.53 34.71 0.91
N SER A 610 56.46 33.78 1.11
CA SER A 610 56.90 32.76 0.17
C SER A 610 57.15 31.52 1.02
N GLY A 611 56.35 30.46 0.92
CA GLY A 611 56.33 29.58 -0.24
C GLY A 611 57.13 28.33 0.12
N ALA A 612 56.47 27.38 0.78
CA ALA A 612 56.85 25.97 0.77
C ALA A 612 55.56 25.19 0.51
N ASP A 613 55.27 25.13 -0.79
CA ASP A 613 54.21 24.39 -1.44
C ASP A 613 54.57 22.89 -1.41
N THR A 614 53.76 22.11 -0.71
CA THR A 614 53.63 20.67 -0.96
C THR A 614 52.14 20.36 -1.05
N GLY A 615 51.54 20.69 -2.19
CA GLY A 615 50.21 20.23 -2.56
C GLY A 615 50.16 18.70 -2.57
N GLN A 616 49.32 18.11 -1.73
CA GLN A 616 48.97 16.69 -1.88
C GLN A 616 47.81 16.60 -2.89
N ASP A 617 48.14 16.11 -4.08
CA ASP A 617 47.17 15.58 -5.03
C ASP A 617 46.40 14.43 -4.38
N GLY A 618 45.09 14.59 -4.19
CA GLY A 618 44.21 13.56 -3.61
C GLY A 618 43.32 12.92 -4.67
N THR A 619 42.73 11.76 -4.36
CA THR A 619 41.64 11.18 -5.16
C THR A 619 40.36 11.17 -4.33
N ILE A 620 39.24 11.55 -4.94
CA ILE A 620 37.92 11.44 -4.35
C ILE A 620 37.01 10.60 -5.25
N THR A 621 36.17 9.76 -4.65
CA THR A 621 35.10 9.06 -5.36
C THR A 621 33.75 9.65 -4.99
N VAL A 622 32.98 10.07 -5.99
CA VAL A 622 31.66 10.68 -5.85
C VAL A 622 30.58 9.68 -6.25
N TRP A 623 29.59 9.48 -5.39
CA TRP A 623 28.41 8.67 -5.62
C TRP A 623 27.16 9.55 -5.67
N LEU A 624 26.40 9.48 -6.76
CA LEU A 624 25.19 10.27 -6.94
C LEU A 624 24.02 9.61 -6.21
N LEU A 625 23.48 10.27 -5.18
CA LEU A 625 22.33 9.80 -4.39
C LEU A 625 20.98 10.23 -4.98
N SER A 626 20.98 11.27 -5.82
CA SER A 626 19.84 11.65 -6.66
C SER A 626 20.30 12.01 -8.07
N ASP A 627 19.34 12.20 -8.98
CA ASP A 627 19.64 12.64 -10.33
C ASP A 627 20.27 14.04 -10.29
N VAL A 628 21.26 14.29 -11.15
CA VAL A 628 22.01 15.56 -11.20
C VAL A 628 21.76 16.25 -12.53
N LEU A 629 21.25 17.48 -12.47
CA LEU A 629 20.99 18.34 -13.62
C LEU A 629 22.10 19.37 -13.72
N ILE A 630 22.85 19.36 -14.82
CA ILE A 630 23.93 20.32 -15.08
C ILE A 630 23.74 20.95 -16.44
N ARG A 631 24.38 22.10 -16.62
CA ARG A 631 24.46 22.81 -17.90
C ARG A 631 25.89 22.94 -18.38
N ASP A 632 26.07 22.92 -19.69
CA ASP A 632 27.33 23.31 -20.29
C ASP A 632 27.55 24.84 -20.18
N ARG A 633 28.74 25.29 -20.60
CA ARG A 633 29.09 26.71 -20.68
C ARG A 633 28.17 27.56 -21.57
N ARG A 634 27.35 26.93 -22.41
CA ARG A 634 26.35 27.57 -23.29
C ARG A 634 24.93 27.49 -22.71
N LEU A 635 24.80 27.11 -21.43
CA LEU A 635 23.54 26.95 -20.70
C LEU A 635 22.60 25.87 -21.27
N ARG A 636 23.13 24.89 -22.00
CA ARG A 636 22.38 23.73 -22.50
C ARG A 636 22.46 22.59 -21.48
N PRO A 637 21.40 21.77 -21.31
CA PRO A 637 21.48 20.57 -20.49
C PRO A 637 22.65 19.68 -20.92
N SER A 638 23.47 19.26 -19.97
CA SER A 638 24.64 18.41 -20.19
C SER A 638 24.56 17.14 -19.37
N THR A 639 25.18 16.08 -19.88
CA THR A 639 25.37 14.80 -19.18
C THR A 639 26.85 14.38 -19.22
N ASP A 640 27.74 15.29 -19.63
CA ASP A 640 29.17 15.03 -19.68
C ASP A 640 29.76 15.05 -18.26
N PRO A 641 30.40 13.95 -17.80
CA PRO A 641 31.08 13.90 -16.52
C PRO A 641 32.18 14.96 -16.32
N ARG A 642 32.75 15.51 -17.39
CA ARG A 642 33.76 16.58 -17.32
C ARG A 642 33.13 17.91 -16.93
N GLU A 643 31.97 18.24 -17.50
CA GLU A 643 31.21 19.44 -17.09
C GLU A 643 30.66 19.30 -15.66
N PHE A 644 30.32 18.07 -15.25
CA PHE A 644 30.03 17.78 -13.84
C PHE A 644 31.23 18.06 -12.94
N ALA A 645 32.44 17.63 -13.34
CA ALA A 645 33.68 17.87 -12.60
C ALA A 645 33.98 19.37 -12.47
N ASP A 646 33.78 20.15 -13.54
CA ASP A 646 33.97 21.60 -13.54
C ASP A 646 33.01 22.28 -12.54
N GLN A 647 31.72 21.91 -12.53
CA GLN A 647 30.74 22.50 -11.61
C GLN A 647 30.94 22.07 -10.16
N LEU A 648 31.20 20.78 -9.91
CA LEU A 648 31.49 20.29 -8.57
C LEU A 648 32.78 20.91 -8.03
N GLY A 649 33.83 20.99 -8.86
CA GLY A 649 35.09 21.64 -8.52
C GLY A 649 34.90 23.11 -8.15
N ALA A 650 34.11 23.86 -8.92
CA ALA A 650 33.76 25.24 -8.60
C ALA A 650 33.04 25.37 -7.25
N GLY A 651 32.07 24.49 -6.95
CA GLY A 651 31.37 24.47 -5.66
C GLY A 651 32.27 24.13 -4.47
N LEU A 652 33.22 23.21 -4.66
CA LEU A 652 34.19 22.82 -3.65
C LEU A 652 35.38 23.81 -3.55
N GLY A 653 35.58 24.66 -4.56
CA GLY A 653 36.72 25.56 -4.69
C GLY A 653 38.05 24.85 -4.99
N VAL A 654 38.00 23.73 -5.71
CA VAL A 654 39.14 22.93 -6.17
C VAL A 654 39.00 22.64 -7.66
N ARG A 655 40.08 22.21 -8.33
CA ARG A 655 39.97 21.68 -9.69
C ARG A 655 39.87 20.16 -9.64
N LEU A 656 38.84 19.61 -10.27
CA LEU A 656 38.61 18.17 -10.36
C LEU A 656 38.97 17.69 -11.76
N GLU A 657 39.85 16.71 -11.84
CA GLU A 657 40.23 16.06 -13.09
C GLU A 657 39.62 14.66 -13.10
N LEU A 658 38.70 14.40 -14.04
CA LEU A 658 38.07 13.09 -14.20
C LEU A 658 39.16 12.04 -14.51
N GLN A 659 39.24 10.99 -13.69
CA GLN A 659 40.16 9.90 -13.99
C GLN A 659 39.72 9.15 -15.25
N GLU A 660 40.69 8.82 -16.10
CA GLU A 660 40.44 7.95 -17.25
C GLU A 660 40.06 6.53 -16.77
N ALA A 661 39.34 5.78 -17.61
CA ALA A 661 38.94 4.42 -17.28
C ALA A 661 40.17 3.59 -16.86
N ALA A 662 40.06 2.81 -15.78
CA ALA A 662 41.16 2.04 -15.24
C ALA A 662 41.88 1.22 -16.33
N ALA A 663 43.21 1.14 -16.27
CA ALA A 663 44.03 0.39 -17.24
C ALA A 663 43.75 -1.12 -17.24
N SER A 664 43.14 -1.65 -16.18
CA SER A 664 42.68 -3.04 -16.09
C SER A 664 41.25 -3.19 -16.61
N GLU A 665 41.01 -4.16 -17.48
CA GLU A 665 39.69 -4.51 -18.04
C GLU A 665 38.60 -4.80 -16.98
N TRP A 666 39.01 -5.09 -15.74
CA TRP A 666 38.15 -5.64 -14.70
C TRP A 666 37.62 -4.63 -13.67
N LEU A 667 38.33 -3.52 -13.43
CA LEU A 667 37.94 -2.49 -12.46
C LEU A 667 37.22 -1.32 -13.15
N ILE A 668 36.16 -0.82 -12.52
CA ILE A 668 35.31 0.26 -13.02
C ILE A 668 35.39 1.44 -12.06
N ASN A 669 36.29 2.39 -12.35
CA ASN A 669 36.41 3.66 -11.61
C ASN A 669 35.37 4.72 -12.05
N ARG A 670 34.56 4.40 -13.07
CA ARG A 670 33.49 5.24 -13.60
C ARG A 670 32.31 4.41 -14.09
N ALA A 671 31.15 4.59 -13.47
CA ALA A 671 29.89 4.00 -13.91
C ALA A 671 28.79 5.06 -13.91
N THR A 672 28.45 5.59 -15.09
CA THR A 672 27.42 6.63 -15.25
C THR A 672 26.25 6.14 -16.08
N ALA A 673 25.07 6.73 -15.86
CA ALA A 673 23.94 6.61 -16.75
C ALA A 673 23.19 7.94 -16.85
N VAL A 674 22.33 8.07 -17.85
CA VAL A 674 21.52 9.27 -18.09
C VAL A 674 20.05 8.94 -17.90
N ARG A 675 19.31 9.87 -17.27
CA ARG A 675 17.84 9.81 -17.18
C ARG A 675 17.27 11.01 -17.93
N ARG A 676 16.19 10.72 -18.65
CA ARG A 676 15.28 11.72 -19.19
C ARG A 676 14.05 11.75 -18.31
N ALA A 677 13.79 12.86 -17.62
CA ALA A 677 12.59 13.05 -16.80
C ALA A 677 11.61 13.96 -17.53
N GLU A 678 10.37 13.49 -17.67
CA GLU A 678 9.26 14.23 -18.25
C GLU A 678 8.23 14.49 -17.16
N SER A 679 7.71 15.71 -17.11
CA SER A 679 6.70 16.08 -16.12
C SER A 679 5.62 16.93 -16.75
N TRP A 680 4.57 17.21 -15.99
CA TRP A 680 3.39 17.92 -16.48
C TRP A 680 3.05 19.10 -15.58
N GLN A 681 2.74 20.24 -16.19
CA GLN A 681 2.31 21.44 -15.49
C GLN A 681 0.78 21.42 -15.35
N ARG A 682 0.31 21.19 -14.12
CA ARG A 682 -1.13 21.10 -13.83
C ARG A 682 -1.88 22.41 -14.14
N SER A 683 -1.34 23.55 -13.73
CA SER A 683 -2.00 24.86 -13.86
C SER A 683 -2.19 25.31 -15.31
N TRP A 684 -1.31 24.90 -16.23
CA TRP A 684 -1.37 25.28 -17.64
C TRP A 684 -1.85 24.14 -18.54
N GLY A 685 -2.04 22.93 -18.00
CA GLY A 685 -2.45 21.77 -18.80
C GLY A 685 -1.42 21.37 -19.88
N LEU A 686 -0.14 21.66 -19.69
CA LEU A 686 0.92 21.43 -20.69
C LEU A 686 2.09 20.60 -20.12
N PRO A 687 2.83 19.84 -20.96
CA PRO A 687 4.09 19.22 -20.55
C PRO A 687 5.10 20.26 -20.06
N ARG A 688 5.84 19.93 -18.99
CA ARG A 688 7.02 20.70 -18.58
C ARG A 688 8.22 20.34 -19.48
N PRO A 689 9.24 21.22 -19.57
CA PRO A 689 10.48 20.90 -20.28
C PRO A 689 11.09 19.58 -19.81
N THR A 690 11.55 18.78 -20.76
CA THR A 690 12.29 17.54 -20.49
C THR A 690 13.58 17.86 -19.75
N LEU A 691 13.83 17.16 -18.65
CA LEU A 691 15.08 17.26 -17.90
C LEU A 691 16.00 16.11 -18.29
N LEU A 692 17.24 16.43 -18.63
CA LEU A 692 18.30 15.45 -18.90
C LEU A 692 19.36 15.59 -17.83
N GLY A 693 19.72 14.48 -17.19
CA GLY A 693 20.70 14.48 -16.10
C GLY A 693 21.39 13.15 -15.89
N LEU A 694 22.47 13.18 -15.12
CA LEU A 694 23.16 11.97 -14.65
C LEU A 694 22.29 11.27 -13.60
N THR A 695 22.10 9.96 -13.70
CA THR A 695 21.19 9.24 -12.81
C THR A 695 21.80 9.00 -11.44
N ALA A 696 20.94 8.96 -10.42
CA ALA A 696 21.28 8.36 -9.13
C ALA A 696 21.89 6.95 -9.27
N GLY A 697 22.76 6.57 -8.34
CA GLY A 697 23.58 5.36 -8.37
C GLY A 697 24.87 5.49 -9.20
N SER A 698 25.05 6.56 -9.98
CA SER A 698 26.29 6.76 -10.74
C SER A 698 27.48 6.99 -9.83
N VAL A 699 28.66 6.48 -10.21
CA VAL A 699 29.91 6.60 -9.47
C VAL A 699 30.99 7.19 -10.37
N LEU A 700 31.71 8.20 -9.88
CA LEU A 700 32.72 8.97 -10.60
C LEU A 700 33.94 9.19 -9.71
N THR A 701 35.15 8.92 -10.24
CA THR A 701 36.40 9.13 -9.50
C THR A 701 37.19 10.29 -10.10
N PHE A 702 37.67 11.20 -9.25
CA PHE A 702 38.38 12.41 -9.64
C PHE A 702 39.71 12.56 -8.91
N THR A 703 40.70 13.08 -9.62
CA THR A 703 41.91 13.64 -9.01
C THR A 703 41.65 15.08 -8.59
N VAL A 704 41.95 15.41 -7.34
CA VAL A 704 41.75 16.73 -6.74
C VAL A 704 43.03 17.54 -6.84
N ARG A 705 42.96 18.70 -7.47
CA ARG A 705 44.02 19.72 -7.50
C ARG A 705 43.60 20.90 -6.62
N GLY A 706 44.31 21.11 -5.51
CA GLY A 706 44.03 22.16 -4.53
C GLY A 706 43.51 21.63 -3.19
N ARG A 707 43.27 22.53 -2.23
CA ARG A 707 42.88 22.18 -0.86
C ARG A 707 41.36 22.08 -0.73
N LEU A 708 40.86 20.88 -0.45
CA LEU A 708 39.46 20.65 -0.16
C LEU A 708 39.11 21.16 1.25
N SER A 709 38.25 22.18 1.35
CA SER A 709 37.75 22.67 2.65
C SER A 709 36.55 21.84 3.11
N ARG A 710 36.57 21.39 4.37
CA ARG A 710 35.46 20.63 4.96
C ARG A 710 34.15 21.42 4.95
N GLU A 711 34.21 22.72 5.23
CA GLU A 711 33.03 23.60 5.23
C GLU A 711 32.33 23.64 3.86
N ARG A 712 33.06 23.88 2.76
CA ARG A 712 32.46 23.87 1.41
C ARG A 712 31.95 22.49 1.01
N LEU A 713 32.65 21.44 1.41
CA LEU A 713 32.18 20.07 1.19
C LEU A 713 30.83 19.85 1.88
N ASP A 714 30.73 20.17 3.17
CA ASP A 714 29.49 20.02 3.93
C ASP A 714 28.36 20.90 3.35
N GLN A 715 28.65 22.12 2.88
CA GLN A 715 27.67 22.96 2.19
C GLN A 715 27.15 22.33 0.88
N VAL A 716 28.04 21.78 0.05
CA VAL A 716 27.66 21.10 -1.20
C VAL A 716 26.88 19.82 -0.93
N LEU A 717 27.28 19.04 0.10
CA LEU A 717 26.57 17.82 0.49
C LEU A 717 25.17 18.13 1.05
N ALA A 718 25.01 19.22 1.79
CA ALA A 718 23.73 19.65 2.35
C ALA A 718 22.77 20.20 1.28
N ALA A 719 23.26 21.13 0.44
CA ALA A 719 22.45 21.80 -0.57
C ALA A 719 22.21 20.92 -1.80
N GLY A 720 23.21 20.14 -2.22
CA GLY A 720 23.27 19.46 -3.52
C GLY A 720 23.98 20.31 -4.58
N ILE A 721 24.31 19.67 -5.72
CA ILE A 721 25.03 20.27 -6.85
C ILE A 721 24.17 20.35 -8.12
N GLY A 722 24.33 21.41 -8.90
CA GLY A 722 23.65 21.62 -10.18
C GLY A 722 22.34 22.41 -10.05
N GLU A 723 21.38 22.14 -10.92
CA GLU A 723 20.10 22.85 -10.97
C GLU A 723 19.00 22.17 -10.13
N ARG A 724 18.05 23.00 -9.65
CA ARG A 724 16.83 22.55 -8.96
C ARG A 724 17.11 21.71 -7.70
N THR A 725 18.17 22.07 -6.98
CA THR A 725 18.59 21.40 -5.74
C THR A 725 17.53 21.45 -4.64
N ALA A 726 16.74 22.53 -4.57
CA ALA A 726 15.59 22.65 -3.66
C ALA A 726 14.55 21.52 -3.83
N GLU A 727 14.46 20.94 -5.03
CA GLU A 727 13.58 19.82 -5.36
C GLU A 727 14.25 18.44 -5.17
N GLY A 728 15.44 18.41 -4.55
CA GLY A 728 16.15 17.18 -4.19
C GLY A 728 17.06 16.62 -5.30
N PHE A 729 17.23 17.32 -6.42
CA PHE A 729 18.28 17.01 -7.40
C PHE A 729 19.67 17.32 -6.84
N GLY A 730 20.70 16.68 -7.38
CA GLY A 730 22.09 17.03 -7.04
C GLY A 730 22.65 16.44 -5.75
N GLN A 731 21.98 15.47 -5.12
CA GLN A 731 22.44 14.89 -3.86
C GLN A 731 23.58 13.90 -4.13
N ILE A 732 24.69 14.04 -3.40
CA ILE A 732 25.90 13.22 -3.59
C ILE A 732 26.46 12.73 -2.24
N ALA A 733 27.25 11.66 -2.30
CA ALA A 733 28.17 11.24 -1.25
C ALA A 733 29.60 11.27 -1.81
N VAL A 734 30.57 11.58 -0.96
CA VAL A 734 32.00 11.60 -1.30
C VAL A 734 32.72 10.61 -0.41
N ASP A 735 33.53 9.73 -1.01
CA ASP A 735 34.31 8.68 -0.35
C ASP A 735 33.52 7.90 0.71
N ASP A 736 32.27 7.56 0.38
CA ASP A 736 31.41 6.77 1.25
C ASP A 736 32.05 5.39 1.52
N PRO A 737 32.12 4.92 2.78
CA PRO A 737 32.70 3.62 3.12
C PRO A 737 32.11 2.45 2.31
N LEU A 738 30.83 2.49 1.94
CA LEU A 738 30.23 1.44 1.11
C LEU A 738 30.84 1.34 -0.28
N LEU A 739 31.39 2.42 -0.84
CA LEU A 739 32.05 2.36 -2.15
C LEU A 739 33.29 1.46 -2.13
N ARG A 740 33.92 1.28 -0.97
CA ARG A 740 35.11 0.43 -0.82
C ARG A 740 34.82 -0.94 -0.17
N ALA A 741 33.55 -1.22 0.16
CA ALA A 741 33.15 -2.49 0.73
C ALA A 741 33.26 -3.64 -0.29
N ARG A 742 33.54 -4.84 0.22
CA ARG A 742 33.46 -6.12 -0.50
C ARG A 742 32.19 -6.86 -0.05
N PRO A 743 31.06 -6.69 -0.76
CA PRO A 743 29.75 -7.05 -0.22
C PRO A 743 29.49 -8.56 -0.10
N GLY A 744 30.11 -9.39 -0.94
CA GLY A 744 29.89 -10.85 -0.92
C GLY A 744 28.42 -11.20 -1.10
N ARG A 745 27.72 -11.55 0.00
CA ARG A 745 26.29 -11.89 0.01
C ARG A 745 25.46 -10.86 0.76
N LEU A 746 24.48 -10.28 0.09
CA LEU A 746 23.58 -9.26 0.60
C LEU A 746 22.38 -9.87 1.35
N ARG A 747 21.90 -9.20 2.40
CA ARG A 747 20.66 -9.56 3.12
C ARG A 747 19.48 -8.75 2.59
N THR A 748 18.38 -9.41 2.26
CA THR A 748 17.13 -8.73 1.92
C THR A 748 16.39 -8.31 3.19
N TYR A 749 16.13 -7.02 3.35
CA TYR A 749 15.27 -6.52 4.43
C TYR A 749 13.81 -6.86 4.09
N PRO A 750 13.13 -7.72 4.87
CA PRO A 750 11.73 -8.00 4.64
C PRO A 750 10.89 -6.74 4.85
N PRO A 751 9.70 -6.63 4.22
CA PRO A 751 8.75 -5.60 4.61
C PRO A 751 8.45 -5.74 6.12
N PRO A 752 8.21 -4.64 6.84
CA PRO A 752 7.87 -4.71 8.27
C PRO A 752 6.55 -5.46 8.44
N GLY A 753 6.62 -6.75 8.73
CA GLY A 753 5.56 -7.57 9.28
C GLY A 753 6.11 -8.13 10.57
N GLY A 754 5.82 -7.47 11.69
CA GLY A 754 6.21 -7.97 13.00
C GLY A 754 5.43 -9.25 13.32
N ASP A 755 6.09 -10.19 13.98
CA ASP A 755 5.44 -11.26 14.74
C ASP A 755 4.62 -10.61 15.86
N HIS A 756 3.41 -10.15 15.51
CA HIS A 756 2.45 -9.62 16.46
C HIS A 756 1.63 -10.79 17.01
N GLU A 757 1.45 -10.80 18.33
CA GLU A 757 0.44 -11.59 19.01
C GLU A 757 -0.90 -11.40 18.27
N MET A 758 -1.55 -12.50 17.87
CA MET A 758 -2.67 -12.43 16.93
C MET A 758 -3.89 -11.76 17.60
N PRO A 759 -4.30 -10.55 17.18
CA PRO A 759 -5.43 -9.89 17.81
C PRO A 759 -6.72 -10.64 17.44
N LEU A 760 -7.53 -10.95 18.45
CA LEU A 760 -8.90 -11.43 18.25
C LEU A 760 -9.84 -10.23 18.12
N VAL A 761 -10.83 -10.36 17.23
CA VAL A 761 -11.93 -9.41 17.09
C VAL A 761 -12.96 -9.71 18.18
N THR A 762 -13.31 -8.72 18.98
CA THR A 762 -14.25 -8.86 20.10
C THR A 762 -15.59 -8.18 19.78
N GLU A 763 -16.64 -8.48 20.56
CA GLU A 763 -17.95 -7.85 20.43
C GLU A 763 -17.97 -6.32 20.68
N GLN A 764 -16.85 -5.73 21.13
CA GLN A 764 -16.75 -4.28 21.36
C GLN A 764 -16.91 -3.49 20.05
N ASP A 765 -16.30 -3.95 18.96
CA ASP A 765 -16.58 -3.45 17.61
C ASP A 765 -17.62 -4.36 16.94
N GLN A 766 -18.89 -4.01 17.12
CA GLN A 766 -20.02 -4.77 16.56
C GLN A 766 -19.92 -4.96 15.04
N ALA A 767 -19.36 -4.00 14.32
CA ALA A 767 -19.25 -4.07 12.86
C ALA A 767 -18.13 -5.01 12.42
N ALA A 768 -16.95 -4.92 13.06
CA ALA A 768 -15.85 -5.84 12.85
C ALA A 768 -16.25 -7.27 13.24
N TYR A 769 -16.88 -7.44 14.40
CA TYR A 769 -17.32 -8.73 14.90
C TYR A 769 -18.36 -9.37 13.98
N ALA A 770 -19.45 -8.67 13.63
CA ALA A 770 -20.47 -9.21 12.72
C ALA A 770 -19.88 -9.64 11.37
N THR A 771 -18.96 -8.84 10.83
CA THR A 771 -18.26 -9.16 9.59
C THR A 771 -17.33 -10.37 9.75
N ALA A 772 -16.63 -10.49 10.88
CA ALA A 772 -15.81 -11.66 11.20
C ALA A 772 -16.66 -12.94 11.22
N LEU A 773 -17.86 -12.93 11.82
CA LEU A 773 -18.73 -14.11 11.87
C LEU A 773 -19.07 -14.65 10.48
N VAL A 774 -19.27 -13.77 9.49
CA VAL A 774 -19.53 -14.14 8.09
C VAL A 774 -18.31 -14.81 7.48
N ILE A 775 -17.13 -14.21 7.66
CA ILE A 775 -15.86 -14.71 7.10
C ILE A 775 -15.50 -16.08 7.69
N GLU A 776 -15.60 -16.23 9.02
CA GLU A 776 -15.32 -17.50 9.70
C GLU A 776 -16.25 -18.62 9.22
N ARG A 777 -17.56 -18.34 9.13
CA ARG A 777 -18.53 -19.33 8.64
C ARG A 777 -18.19 -19.79 7.23
N GLU A 778 -17.81 -18.87 6.35
CA GLU A 778 -17.43 -19.19 4.97
C GLU A 778 -16.09 -19.93 4.88
N ALA A 779 -15.13 -19.59 5.75
CA ALA A 779 -13.86 -20.31 5.84
C ALA A 779 -14.06 -21.75 6.31
N TRP A 780 -14.92 -21.96 7.32
CA TRP A 780 -15.36 -23.29 7.76
C TRP A 780 -16.05 -24.06 6.65
N ARG A 781 -17.01 -23.45 5.93
CA ARG A 781 -17.65 -24.07 4.76
C ARG A 781 -16.65 -24.48 3.68
N ALA A 782 -15.66 -23.64 3.40
CA ALA A 782 -14.62 -23.96 2.44
C ALA A 782 -13.75 -25.14 2.92
N HIS A 783 -13.39 -25.16 4.20
CA HIS A 783 -12.67 -26.27 4.82
C HIS A 783 -13.48 -27.57 4.78
N ILE A 784 -14.74 -27.54 5.22
CA ILE A 784 -15.68 -28.67 5.17
C ILE A 784 -15.72 -29.28 3.76
N ARG A 785 -15.84 -28.45 2.71
CA ARG A 785 -15.83 -28.93 1.32
C ARG A 785 -14.52 -29.61 0.94
N ARG A 786 -13.37 -28.98 1.26
CA ARG A 786 -12.03 -29.53 0.96
C ARG A 786 -11.78 -30.84 1.71
N ALA A 787 -12.00 -30.86 3.02
CA ALA A 787 -11.80 -32.03 3.86
C ALA A 787 -12.75 -33.18 3.46
N SER A 788 -14.02 -32.89 3.19
CA SER A 788 -14.98 -33.89 2.69
C SER A 788 -14.55 -34.49 1.36
N ALA A 789 -14.04 -33.67 0.43
CA ALA A 789 -13.53 -34.15 -0.86
C ALA A 789 -12.28 -35.02 -0.69
N ALA A 790 -11.35 -34.63 0.19
CA ALA A 790 -10.15 -35.39 0.51
C ALA A 790 -10.48 -36.78 1.11
N ILE A 791 -11.39 -36.83 2.09
CA ILE A 791 -11.87 -38.08 2.69
C ILE A 791 -12.58 -38.94 1.64
N ALA A 792 -13.41 -38.34 0.80
CA ALA A 792 -14.16 -39.05 -0.22
C ALA A 792 -13.26 -39.62 -1.34
N ALA A 793 -12.08 -39.04 -1.57
CA ALA A 793 -11.16 -39.47 -2.63
C ALA A 793 -10.59 -40.88 -2.37
N THR A 794 -10.27 -41.22 -1.12
CA THR A 794 -9.62 -42.51 -0.78
C THR A 794 -10.63 -43.60 -0.39
N PRO A 795 -10.38 -44.88 -0.74
CA PRO A 795 -11.18 -46.01 -0.23
C PRO A 795 -11.22 -46.08 1.30
N GLU A 796 -10.08 -45.84 1.95
CA GLU A 796 -9.91 -45.87 3.40
C GLU A 796 -10.75 -44.77 4.05
N GLY A 797 -10.72 -43.55 3.50
CA GLY A 797 -11.52 -42.43 3.99
C GLY A 797 -13.02 -42.68 3.86
N ARG A 798 -13.49 -43.27 2.75
CA ARG A 798 -14.90 -43.67 2.58
C ARG A 798 -15.31 -44.79 3.55
N GLN A 799 -14.42 -45.73 3.84
CA GLN A 799 -14.66 -46.80 4.80
C GLN A 799 -14.69 -46.27 6.23
N GLU A 800 -13.82 -45.35 6.58
CA GLU A 800 -13.79 -44.72 7.91
C GLU A 800 -15.03 -43.85 8.15
N ALA A 801 -15.38 -43.01 7.18
CA ALA A 801 -16.50 -42.07 7.30
C ALA A 801 -17.87 -42.76 7.25
N LEU A 802 -18.10 -43.66 6.28
CA LEU A 802 -19.41 -44.24 6.02
C LEU A 802 -19.44 -45.78 5.99
N GLY A 803 -18.32 -46.47 6.21
CA GLY A 803 -18.27 -47.94 6.13
C GLY A 803 -18.38 -48.50 4.70
N LEU A 804 -18.10 -47.70 3.67
CA LEU A 804 -18.23 -48.08 2.26
C LEU A 804 -16.92 -48.65 1.70
N THR A 805 -16.98 -49.84 1.09
CA THR A 805 -15.84 -50.54 0.47
C THR A 805 -16.08 -50.71 -1.03
N ALA A 806 -15.17 -50.21 -1.88
CA ALA A 806 -15.34 -50.20 -3.34
C ALA A 806 -14.62 -51.37 -4.07
N THR A 807 -13.58 -51.96 -3.47
CA THR A 807 -12.71 -52.95 -4.11
C THR A 807 -12.40 -54.10 -3.16
N GLY A 808 -12.50 -55.35 -3.66
CA GLY A 808 -11.89 -56.53 -2.99
C GLY A 808 -12.78 -57.64 -2.43
N GLY A 809 -14.05 -57.79 -2.83
CA GLY A 809 -14.89 -58.91 -2.37
C GLY A 809 -16.17 -59.11 -3.19
N ASP A 810 -16.80 -60.26 -2.97
CA ASP A 810 -18.08 -60.70 -3.56
C ASP A 810 -19.12 -59.57 -3.65
N ALA A 811 -20.06 -59.62 -4.60
CA ALA A 811 -21.11 -58.61 -4.75
C ALA A 811 -21.94 -58.39 -3.45
N ALA A 812 -21.93 -59.37 -2.55
CA ALA A 812 -22.53 -59.33 -1.21
C ALA A 812 -21.83 -58.37 -0.22
N GLU A 813 -20.62 -57.88 -0.52
CA GLU A 813 -19.87 -56.95 0.34
C GLU A 813 -20.04 -55.47 -0.03
N ARG A 814 -20.80 -55.15 -1.09
CA ARG A 814 -21.09 -53.78 -1.56
C ARG A 814 -22.48 -53.33 -1.12
N VAL A 815 -22.63 -52.03 -0.84
CA VAL A 815 -23.96 -51.42 -0.60
C VAL A 815 -24.54 -50.95 -1.93
N ASN A 816 -25.78 -51.35 -2.25
CA ASN A 816 -26.39 -51.03 -3.54
C ASN A 816 -26.70 -49.51 -3.67
N PRO A 817 -26.44 -48.87 -4.84
CA PRO A 817 -26.81 -47.47 -5.10
C PRO A 817 -28.27 -47.10 -4.77
N THR A 818 -29.23 -48.00 -4.97
CA THR A 818 -30.65 -47.78 -4.62
C THR A 818 -30.85 -47.70 -3.10
N GLN A 819 -30.11 -48.50 -2.31
CA GLN A 819 -30.14 -48.48 -0.85
C GLN A 819 -29.49 -47.21 -0.29
N LEU A 820 -28.45 -46.69 -0.96
CA LEU A 820 -27.80 -45.41 -0.64
C LEU A 820 -28.68 -44.19 -0.98
N GLY A 821 -29.65 -44.34 -1.89
CA GLY A 821 -30.63 -43.30 -2.22
C GLY A 821 -31.52 -42.90 -1.04
N GLY A 822 -31.87 -43.86 -0.16
CA GLY A 822 -32.67 -43.60 1.04
C GLY A 822 -31.99 -42.68 2.04
N LEU A 823 -30.65 -42.69 2.11
CA LEU A 823 -29.88 -41.81 2.99
C LEU A 823 -30.04 -40.34 2.64
N ARG A 824 -30.19 -39.99 1.35
CA ARG A 824 -30.40 -38.61 0.90
C ARG A 824 -31.70 -37.99 1.44
N ALA A 825 -32.74 -38.81 1.62
CA ALA A 825 -34.01 -38.38 2.20
C ALA A 825 -33.94 -38.13 3.72
N VAL A 826 -33.00 -38.78 4.41
CA VAL A 826 -32.70 -38.51 5.84
C VAL A 826 -31.88 -37.24 5.96
N LEU A 827 -30.89 -37.06 5.09
CA LEU A 827 -29.99 -35.89 5.07
C LEU A 827 -30.71 -34.54 4.89
N SER A 828 -31.85 -34.51 4.17
CA SER A 828 -32.65 -33.30 3.99
C SER A 828 -33.39 -32.85 5.25
N ARG A 829 -33.45 -33.68 6.31
CA ARG A 829 -34.21 -33.43 7.55
C ARG A 829 -33.34 -33.25 8.80
N LEU A 830 -32.02 -33.12 8.65
CA LEU A 830 -31.10 -33.04 9.79
C LEU A 830 -31.27 -31.79 10.67
N GLU A 831 -32.04 -30.79 10.25
CA GLU A 831 -32.33 -29.60 11.07
C GLU A 831 -33.53 -29.82 12.01
N GLU A 832 -34.24 -30.94 11.86
CA GLU A 832 -35.40 -31.35 12.66
C GLU A 832 -34.96 -32.45 13.67
N ASP A 833 -34.35 -32.04 14.79
CA ASP A 833 -33.68 -32.94 15.76
C ASP A 833 -34.60 -34.08 16.31
N ASP A 834 -35.93 -33.91 16.28
CA ASP A 834 -36.90 -34.83 16.90
C ASP A 834 -37.26 -36.07 16.04
N GLU A 835 -36.86 -36.14 14.77
CA GLU A 835 -37.25 -37.24 13.87
C GLU A 835 -36.11 -38.12 13.34
N ILE A 836 -34.85 -37.77 13.61
CA ILE A 836 -33.67 -38.46 13.04
C ILE A 836 -33.69 -39.97 13.36
N ASP A 837 -34.09 -40.33 14.59
CA ASP A 837 -34.18 -41.71 15.04
C ASP A 837 -35.26 -42.50 14.29
N TYR A 838 -36.43 -41.91 14.10
CA TYR A 838 -37.51 -42.52 13.32
C TYR A 838 -37.08 -42.80 11.87
N TRP A 839 -36.38 -41.85 11.23
CA TRP A 839 -35.91 -42.00 9.87
C TRP A 839 -34.74 -42.99 9.75
N LEU A 840 -33.86 -43.06 10.74
CA LEU A 840 -32.79 -44.05 10.82
C LEU A 840 -33.32 -45.47 11.01
N ASP A 841 -34.35 -45.65 11.84
CA ASP A 841 -34.99 -46.95 12.05
C ASP A 841 -35.70 -47.40 10.76
N ARG A 842 -36.40 -46.50 10.07
CA ARG A 842 -37.02 -46.76 8.77
C ARG A 842 -36.00 -47.07 7.66
N LEU A 843 -34.81 -46.46 7.73
CA LEU A 843 -33.70 -46.80 6.83
C LEU A 843 -33.17 -48.22 7.12
N ALA A 844 -33.05 -48.58 8.40
CA ALA A 844 -32.57 -49.89 8.84
C ALA A 844 -33.46 -51.05 8.38
N GLU A 845 -34.79 -50.85 8.32
CA GLU A 845 -35.75 -51.85 7.82
C GLU A 845 -35.42 -52.36 6.41
N ASN A 846 -34.83 -51.51 5.55
CA ASN A 846 -34.52 -51.81 4.15
C ASN A 846 -33.03 -52.10 3.90
N TRP A 847 -32.22 -52.13 4.96
CA TRP A 847 -30.76 -52.29 4.93
C TRP A 847 -30.35 -53.67 5.47
N SER A 848 -30.72 -54.72 4.74
CA SER A 848 -30.33 -56.10 5.06
C SER A 848 -28.95 -56.46 4.50
N GLY A 849 -28.18 -57.27 5.24
CA GLY A 849 -26.87 -57.80 4.84
C GLY A 849 -25.65 -57.21 5.55
N PRO A 850 -24.49 -57.90 5.54
CA PRO A 850 -23.29 -57.49 6.27
C PRO A 850 -22.74 -56.12 5.86
N ALA A 851 -22.78 -55.79 4.57
CA ALA A 851 -22.31 -54.51 4.03
C ALA A 851 -23.16 -53.31 4.53
N CYS A 852 -24.49 -53.43 4.47
CA CYS A 852 -25.41 -52.43 4.95
C CYS A 852 -25.30 -52.21 6.47
N GLN A 853 -25.09 -53.30 7.24
CA GLN A 853 -24.90 -53.20 8.69
C GLN A 853 -23.57 -52.50 9.06
N ARG A 854 -22.49 -52.72 8.30
CA ARG A 854 -21.23 -51.97 8.49
C ARG A 854 -21.43 -50.48 8.25
N ALA A 855 -22.11 -50.12 7.16
CA ALA A 855 -22.39 -48.73 6.84
C ALA A 855 -23.30 -48.08 7.90
N TYR A 856 -24.36 -48.76 8.32
CA TYR A 856 -25.28 -48.29 9.37
C TYR A 856 -24.56 -48.04 10.70
N ARG A 857 -23.64 -48.93 11.11
CA ARG A 857 -22.82 -48.76 12.33
C ARG A 857 -21.92 -47.52 12.31
N ARG A 858 -21.55 -47.02 11.12
CA ARG A 858 -20.77 -45.77 10.97
C ARG A 858 -21.66 -44.53 10.82
N ILE A 859 -22.76 -44.64 10.07
CA ILE A 859 -23.69 -43.54 9.81
C ILE A 859 -24.48 -43.15 11.06
N ARG A 860 -24.98 -44.12 11.84
CA ARG A 860 -25.81 -43.82 13.02
C ARG A 860 -25.10 -42.94 14.06
N PRO A 861 -23.84 -43.20 14.46
CA PRO A 861 -23.08 -42.28 15.30
C PRO A 861 -22.82 -40.93 14.63
N LEU A 862 -22.52 -40.89 13.33
CA LEU A 862 -22.28 -39.64 12.60
C LEU A 862 -23.49 -38.69 12.61
N LEU A 863 -24.71 -39.23 12.61
CA LEU A 863 -25.95 -38.44 12.65
C LEU A 863 -26.44 -38.11 14.08
N ARG A 864 -25.96 -38.82 15.11
CA ARG A 864 -26.36 -38.60 16.51
C ARG A 864 -25.35 -37.79 17.33
N ASP A 865 -24.08 -38.07 17.14
CA ASP A 865 -22.99 -37.40 17.85
C ASP A 865 -22.51 -36.21 17.00
N ARG A 866 -22.91 -35.00 17.41
CA ARG A 866 -22.53 -33.76 16.71
C ARG A 866 -21.02 -33.56 16.65
N SER A 867 -20.27 -34.07 17.61
CA SER A 867 -18.81 -33.95 17.64
C SER A 867 -18.14 -34.83 16.57
N ARG A 868 -18.78 -35.91 16.14
CA ARG A 868 -18.17 -36.91 15.26
C ARG A 868 -17.81 -36.36 13.89
N VAL A 869 -18.68 -35.55 13.28
CA VAL A 869 -18.41 -34.93 11.97
C VAL A 869 -17.24 -33.96 12.05
N TRP A 870 -17.12 -33.22 13.16
CA TRP A 870 -16.04 -32.27 13.37
C TRP A 870 -14.70 -32.97 13.52
N VAL A 871 -14.63 -34.08 14.27
CA VAL A 871 -13.41 -34.90 14.37
C VAL A 871 -12.98 -35.41 13.00
N LEU A 872 -13.90 -35.96 12.20
CA LEU A 872 -13.57 -36.47 10.86
C LEU A 872 -13.04 -35.38 9.92
N LEU A 873 -13.54 -34.15 10.05
CA LEU A 873 -13.13 -33.01 9.22
C LEU A 873 -11.89 -32.27 9.76
N GLY A 874 -11.29 -32.73 10.86
CA GLY A 874 -10.16 -32.05 11.52
C GLY A 874 -10.55 -30.73 12.18
N LEU A 875 -11.79 -30.61 12.63
CA LEU A 875 -12.37 -29.45 13.31
C LEU A 875 -12.87 -29.79 14.73
N GLY A 876 -12.57 -30.99 15.24
CA GLY A 876 -13.01 -31.44 16.57
C GLY A 876 -12.40 -30.63 17.73
N PRO A 877 -12.96 -30.71 18.94
CA PRO A 877 -12.32 -30.17 20.14
C PRO A 877 -11.00 -30.92 20.40
N GLY A 878 -9.92 -30.21 20.70
CA GLY A 878 -8.63 -30.81 21.01
C GLY A 878 -8.71 -31.72 22.23
N GLY A 879 -8.07 -32.88 22.16
CA GLY A 879 -7.71 -33.65 23.34
C GLY A 879 -6.29 -33.26 23.76
N ASP A 880 -5.96 -33.43 25.04
CA ASP A 880 -4.68 -33.05 25.69
C ASP A 880 -3.38 -33.62 25.04
N SER A 881 -3.46 -34.35 23.92
CA SER A 881 -2.32 -35.02 23.29
C SER A 881 -2.19 -34.90 21.77
N ASP A 882 -3.04 -34.13 21.07
CA ASP A 882 -2.97 -34.02 19.59
C ASP A 882 -2.97 -32.56 19.13
N THR A 883 -1.78 -31.96 19.08
CA THR A 883 -1.55 -30.55 18.69
C THR A 883 -2.00 -30.24 17.26
N ALA A 884 -2.17 -31.24 16.39
CA ALA A 884 -2.51 -31.05 14.97
C ALA A 884 -4.00 -30.72 14.71
N HIS A 885 -4.92 -31.06 15.62
CA HIS A 885 -6.36 -30.82 15.42
C HIS A 885 -6.84 -29.46 15.92
N GLU A 886 -6.15 -28.86 16.90
CA GLU A 886 -6.44 -27.49 17.33
C GLU A 886 -5.93 -26.44 16.34
N ASP A 887 -4.84 -26.71 15.62
CA ASP A 887 -4.23 -25.77 14.67
C ASP A 887 -5.18 -25.34 13.54
N ALA A 888 -5.99 -26.26 13.00
CA ALA A 888 -6.87 -25.96 11.87
C ALA A 888 -8.09 -25.12 12.27
N ALA A 889 -8.76 -25.46 13.38
CA ALA A 889 -9.92 -24.70 13.85
C ALA A 889 -9.52 -23.29 14.31
N HIS A 890 -8.41 -23.15 15.03
CA HIS A 890 -7.88 -21.85 15.46
C HIS A 890 -7.44 -20.99 14.27
N GLY A 891 -6.83 -21.58 13.23
CA GLY A 891 -6.48 -20.89 11.99
C GLY A 891 -7.71 -20.35 11.22
N LEU A 892 -8.88 -20.94 11.43
CA LEU A 892 -10.15 -20.60 10.77
C LEU A 892 -11.08 -19.70 11.61
N THR A 893 -10.65 -19.20 12.77
CA THR A 893 -11.47 -18.29 13.62
C THR A 893 -10.67 -17.15 14.23
N ILE A 894 -11.18 -15.93 14.12
CA ILE A 894 -10.58 -14.67 14.58
C ILE A 894 -11.41 -13.99 15.67
N THR A 895 -12.57 -14.53 16.02
CA THR A 895 -13.41 -14.09 17.14
C THR A 895 -13.15 -14.91 18.40
N ASP A 896 -13.46 -14.33 19.55
CA ASP A 896 -13.49 -15.05 20.82
C ASP A 896 -14.52 -16.18 20.78
N ASN A 897 -14.13 -17.40 21.18
CA ASN A 897 -14.96 -18.61 21.13
C ASN A 897 -15.54 -18.97 19.74
N GLY A 898 -15.04 -18.40 18.64
CA GLY A 898 -15.59 -18.61 17.29
C GLY A 898 -15.67 -20.09 16.90
N ALA A 899 -14.65 -20.88 17.25
CA ALA A 899 -14.62 -22.31 16.92
C ALA A 899 -15.70 -23.10 17.68
N GLN A 900 -15.96 -22.76 18.94
CA GLN A 900 -17.02 -23.40 19.71
C GLN A 900 -18.40 -23.02 19.17
N ARG A 901 -18.62 -21.71 18.93
CA ARG A 901 -19.86 -21.18 18.34
C ARG A 901 -20.22 -21.85 17.00
N LEU A 902 -19.23 -22.08 16.12
CA LEU A 902 -19.45 -22.72 14.83
C LEU A 902 -19.73 -24.23 14.94
N ARG A 903 -19.19 -24.91 15.95
CA ARG A 903 -19.54 -26.32 16.24
C ARG A 903 -20.97 -26.47 16.75
N ASP A 904 -21.42 -25.48 17.53
CA ASP A 904 -22.76 -25.45 18.12
C ASP A 904 -23.86 -25.02 17.13
N ASP A 905 -23.46 -24.48 15.96
CA ASP A 905 -24.38 -24.08 14.89
C ASP A 905 -25.00 -25.31 14.20
N THR A 906 -26.26 -25.61 14.53
CA THR A 906 -27.04 -26.73 13.96
C THR A 906 -27.06 -26.71 12.43
N GLY A 907 -27.20 -25.53 11.81
CA GLY A 907 -27.26 -25.41 10.35
C GLY A 907 -25.93 -25.76 9.69
N LEU A 908 -24.81 -25.31 10.27
CA LEU A 908 -23.47 -25.63 9.78
C LEU A 908 -23.11 -27.09 10.01
N TRP A 909 -23.50 -27.66 11.16
CA TRP A 909 -23.39 -29.10 11.43
C TRP A 909 -24.12 -29.93 10.37
N ALA A 910 -25.40 -29.62 10.11
CA ALA A 910 -26.19 -30.32 9.12
C ALA A 910 -25.58 -30.18 7.70
N GLU A 911 -25.08 -28.99 7.35
CA GLU A 911 -24.34 -28.74 6.10
C GLU A 911 -23.06 -29.59 6.00
N ALA A 912 -22.29 -29.71 7.08
CA ALA A 912 -21.06 -30.51 7.13
C ALA A 912 -21.35 -32.00 6.91
N VAL A 913 -22.35 -32.54 7.62
CA VAL A 913 -22.78 -33.93 7.45
C VAL A 913 -23.26 -34.18 6.03
N ARG A 914 -24.13 -33.32 5.48
CA ARG A 914 -24.62 -33.42 4.10
C ARG A 914 -23.48 -33.42 3.09
N THR A 915 -22.51 -32.53 3.25
CA THR A 915 -21.36 -32.38 2.34
C THR A 915 -20.45 -33.60 2.37
N LEU A 916 -20.10 -34.08 3.57
CA LEU A 916 -19.27 -35.27 3.75
C LEU A 916 -19.94 -36.51 3.15
N VAL A 917 -21.20 -36.76 3.51
CA VAL A 917 -21.93 -37.93 3.07
C VAL A 917 -22.12 -37.89 1.54
N THR A 918 -22.58 -36.77 0.98
CA THR A 918 -22.81 -36.64 -0.47
C THR A 918 -21.53 -36.80 -1.29
N SER A 919 -20.41 -36.25 -0.81
CA SER A 919 -19.09 -36.43 -1.43
C SER A 919 -18.68 -37.91 -1.46
N CYS A 920 -18.78 -38.60 -0.31
CA CYS A 920 -18.45 -40.02 -0.21
C CYS A 920 -19.35 -40.91 -1.08
N LEU A 921 -20.67 -40.66 -1.09
CA LEU A 921 -21.62 -41.39 -1.93
C LEU A 921 -21.32 -41.20 -3.42
N SER A 922 -21.02 -39.98 -3.85
CA SER A 922 -20.73 -39.67 -5.26
C SER A 922 -19.40 -40.27 -5.71
N ALA A 923 -18.37 -40.24 -4.86
CA ALA A 923 -17.10 -40.89 -5.13
C ALA A 923 -17.22 -42.42 -5.15
N HIS A 924 -17.96 -43.01 -4.21
CA HIS A 924 -18.24 -44.45 -4.19
C HIS A 924 -18.99 -44.91 -5.44
N HIS A 925 -20.02 -44.18 -5.86
CA HIS A 925 -20.76 -44.50 -7.08
C HIS A 925 -19.87 -44.49 -8.32
N ARG A 926 -18.97 -43.50 -8.45
CA ARG A 926 -17.98 -43.46 -9.56
C ARG A 926 -17.01 -44.64 -9.51
N ALA A 927 -16.52 -45.01 -8.32
CA ALA A 927 -15.62 -46.14 -8.15
C ALA A 927 -16.26 -47.48 -8.51
N VAL A 928 -17.53 -47.69 -8.13
CA VAL A 928 -18.28 -48.91 -8.48
C VAL A 928 -18.59 -48.95 -9.98
N ALA A 929 -19.03 -47.83 -10.58
CA ALA A 929 -19.30 -47.74 -12.01
C ALA A 929 -18.04 -47.96 -12.87
N GLY A 930 -16.87 -47.48 -12.42
CA GLY A 930 -15.59 -47.75 -13.07
C GLY A 930 -15.12 -49.20 -12.93
N ALA A 931 -15.44 -49.87 -11.82
CA ALA A 931 -15.10 -51.27 -11.60
C ALA A 931 -15.97 -52.26 -12.41
N ASP A 932 -17.19 -51.87 -12.76
CA ASP A 932 -18.14 -52.69 -13.53
C ASP A 932 -18.03 -52.44 -15.07
N ALA A 933 -17.14 -51.55 -15.52
CA ALA A 933 -16.89 -51.27 -16.93
C ALA A 933 -15.93 -52.32 -17.56
N PRO A 934 -16.30 -52.99 -18.66
CA PRO A 934 -15.44 -53.99 -19.29
C PRO A 934 -14.26 -53.34 -20.03
N GLY A 935 -13.06 -53.48 -19.44
CA GLY A 935 -11.74 -53.38 -20.07
C GLY A 935 -11.54 -52.33 -21.17
N SER A 936 -11.18 -51.10 -20.79
CA SER A 936 -10.37 -50.20 -21.65
C SER A 936 -9.09 -49.82 -20.91
N THR A 937 -7.99 -50.47 -21.28
CA THR A 937 -6.62 -50.22 -20.82
C THR A 937 -6.04 -48.91 -21.40
N ASP A 938 -6.76 -47.79 -21.33
CA ASP A 938 -6.28 -46.49 -21.83
C ASP A 938 -6.45 -45.32 -20.83
N ASP A 939 -7.08 -45.55 -19.66
CA ASP A 939 -7.32 -44.48 -18.66
C ASP A 939 -6.22 -44.35 -17.58
N GLN A 940 -5.20 -45.21 -17.59
CA GLN A 940 -4.08 -45.14 -16.62
C GLN A 940 -3.15 -43.92 -16.81
N VAL A 941 -3.32 -43.13 -17.88
CA VAL A 941 -2.47 -41.96 -18.16
C VAL A 941 -3.11 -40.64 -17.69
N HIS A 942 -4.36 -40.64 -17.24
CA HIS A 942 -5.05 -39.41 -16.77
C HIS A 942 -5.09 -39.24 -15.25
N ASP A 943 -4.92 -40.30 -14.45
CA ASP A 943 -5.02 -40.22 -12.99
C ASP A 943 -3.72 -39.69 -12.33
N ASP A 944 -2.56 -39.95 -12.94
CA ASP A 944 -1.27 -39.42 -12.45
C ASP A 944 -1.16 -37.88 -12.59
N ARG A 945 -2.01 -37.25 -13.40
CA ARG A 945 -1.96 -35.80 -13.63
C ARG A 945 -2.77 -35.00 -12.60
N ILE A 946 -3.65 -35.64 -11.83
CA ILE A 946 -4.44 -35.01 -10.77
C ILE A 946 -3.68 -35.03 -9.43
N HIS A 947 -2.72 -35.95 -9.25
CA HIS A 947 -1.93 -36.04 -8.03
C HIS A 947 -0.92 -34.90 -7.83
N ASP A 948 -0.49 -34.21 -8.90
CA ASP A 948 0.46 -33.09 -8.80
C ASP A 948 -0.19 -31.72 -8.51
N GLU A 949 -1.51 -31.56 -8.69
CA GLU A 949 -2.21 -30.28 -8.42
C GLU A 949 -2.74 -30.12 -6.98
N VAL A 950 -2.64 -31.17 -6.14
CA VAL A 950 -3.11 -31.12 -4.74
C VAL A 950 -1.99 -30.74 -3.74
N ARG A 951 -0.79 -30.40 -4.24
CA ARG A 951 0.38 -30.02 -3.42
C ARG A 951 0.80 -28.54 -3.50
N VAL A 952 -0.10 -27.63 -3.90
CA VAL A 952 0.14 -26.17 -3.89
C VAL A 952 -0.94 -25.42 -3.10
#